data_AF-A0A345QPT4-F1
#
_entry.id   AF-A0A345QPT4-F1
#
_cell.length_a   1.000
_cell.length_b   1.000
_cell.length_c   1.000
_cell.angle_alpha   90.00
_cell.angle_beta   90.00
_cell.angle_gamma   90.00
#
_symmetry.space_group_name_H-M   'P 1'
#
loop_
_entity.id
_entity.type
_entity.pdbx_description
1 polymer ?
#
loop_
_entity_poly.entity_id
_entity_poly.type
_entity_poly.pdbx_seq_one_letter_code
_entity_poly.pdbx_strand_id
1 'polypeptide(L)'
;MLALAESWQQLDHDAGVVNLGLKLHAERAFEVLALWSHRFDEGSEKVQDVKDILLRNYCLAMIEQTCDPARIIENTPKKAPHILIPAFYQRNDILRAMLEKHPGSVDTPRSDKRTAVFSACFFNNIEMLELLLEYKAEMNVAEDDGWRPIHAAAVGGDPAMTRRLIKAGATFDPQDAPQKIHPLHLAAQGGNKELADYYIKEQSVDPDLRDSAGRTVVMHAILNDDAQMVRYLVETHGCALDICTVDGPNSLEMSAIHVAARDGCRESIQTVIELGGESDCPMVNGSRAIHLAANNDFPEAVRILAKHGADVDAPGMNLWTKDDIDKAREQLTATSGAKDKINLTDWSPLHFATAKGHTKVARALIEAKADPNKQNGAKETPMHLAVEKGNDDVAMYLSANGANMEIRDKDGLTVLQKAIIRDRFALAKELLRQGALLSSYSHRNTMTDAHAATLVHVAAQEPEIKLLNLLIEHGPDLSLPNALGRTPAHIAAEAGLPDHLARLLHTDDTALEKVDVRGHTPFDSACASGDLKCIELIGKRCAEGTLAQTYPEALHIAVSHGRVRATGYLLGQGYDPQAYNDAGWTPLHIAAQRGRENVVKEILNHRINPLRPLRNDPDVTAFDLAAETGQAEVLKLLFHLRSPDALDLTDLIFLSLEHMHYDCAAYLLGLRRGTDSGLPVHPVTGLSIQELYGGQNAEMKKSKPTEERHSDALETHFGSVAKPTPAQTKQLKSQAVNATPQQYKTQSMMHGLASDLYPEFDRGETRLWSKMNETDLAAFVKRVAPVADRYELDGPELRGATRKLPWYDDVTLFQLFDPSFANPKLRIYYLEHQGNLYWLNGTSPPIHEINAKAPIKVNEANVLDYLRFFTFFVRGEEGPFYLCEHKDDPMIPSHAKIEKIIDGVVRPNTFEGMNDKGHYLCDGVVFYSNAIFIANFAVQPSGMVEMLDDEPIAADLPVKIDAPLS
;
A
#
# COMPACT_ATOMS: atom_id res chain seq x y z
N MET A 1 24.37 33.23 18.35
CA MET A 1 23.38 32.49 19.16
C MET A 1 23.99 31.23 19.76
N LEU A 2 24.53 30.29 18.97
CA LEU A 2 25.22 29.09 19.53
C LEU A 2 26.32 29.44 20.56
N ALA A 3 27.24 30.34 20.23
CA ALA A 3 28.26 30.84 21.18
C ALA A 3 27.71 31.56 22.44
N LEU A 4 26.42 31.94 22.46
CA LEU A 4 25.73 32.50 23.64
C LEU A 4 25.09 31.41 24.51
N ALA A 5 24.77 30.23 23.95
CA ALA A 5 24.28 29.08 24.70
C ALA A 5 25.45 28.30 25.34
N GLU A 6 26.54 28.12 24.61
CA GLU A 6 27.76 27.44 25.09
C GLU A 6 28.42 28.18 26.28
N SER A 7 28.38 29.52 26.27
CA SER A 7 28.91 30.34 27.36
C SER A 7 28.00 30.38 28.60
N TRP A 8 26.74 29.94 28.49
CA TRP A 8 25.81 29.86 29.63
C TRP A 8 25.99 28.57 30.43
N GLN A 9 26.33 27.46 29.77
CA GLN A 9 26.62 26.16 30.41
C GLN A 9 27.94 26.13 31.21
N GLN A 10 28.79 27.16 31.07
CA GLN A 10 30.13 27.22 31.71
C GLN A 10 30.19 28.15 32.93
N LEU A 11 29.06 28.75 33.35
CA LEU A 11 29.00 29.68 34.48
C LEU A 11 28.48 28.99 35.74
N ASP A 12 29.29 29.02 36.80
CA ASP A 12 28.95 28.46 38.10
C ASP A 12 27.79 29.23 38.76
N HIS A 13 26.83 28.52 39.36
CA HIS A 13 25.50 29.04 39.70
C HIS A 13 25.46 29.85 41.01
N ASP A 14 26.33 30.84 41.15
CA ASP A 14 26.36 31.71 42.33
C ASP A 14 25.50 32.98 42.14
N ALA A 15 24.74 33.36 43.17
CA ALA A 15 23.62 34.32 43.05
C ALA A 15 24.03 35.74 42.62
N GLY A 16 25.31 36.11 42.81
CA GLY A 16 25.89 37.36 42.32
C GLY A 16 26.20 37.38 40.82
N VAL A 17 26.56 36.23 40.24
CA VAL A 17 26.92 36.10 38.82
C VAL A 17 25.67 36.06 37.94
N VAL A 18 24.61 35.39 38.41
CA VAL A 18 23.28 35.39 37.77
C VAL A 18 22.79 36.83 37.57
N ASN A 19 22.85 37.67 38.62
CA ASN A 19 22.48 39.09 38.54
C ASN A 19 23.32 39.91 37.55
N LEU A 20 24.59 39.56 37.32
CA LEU A 20 25.44 40.27 36.36
C LEU A 20 25.15 39.82 34.90
N GLY A 21 24.88 38.53 34.69
CA GLY A 21 24.45 37.99 33.40
C GLY A 21 23.10 38.55 32.95
N LEU A 22 22.12 38.60 33.87
CA LEU A 22 20.83 39.28 33.71
C LEU A 22 21.02 40.73 33.19
N LYS A 23 21.87 41.51 33.89
CA LYS A 23 22.14 42.91 33.54
C LYS A 23 22.77 43.07 32.16
N LEU A 24 23.76 42.23 31.83
CA LEU A 24 24.49 42.26 30.56
C LEU A 24 23.61 41.85 29.36
N HIS A 25 22.63 40.96 29.58
CA HIS A 25 21.62 40.62 28.57
C HIS A 25 20.61 41.75 28.35
N ALA A 26 20.14 42.42 29.41
CA ALA A 26 19.24 43.56 29.29
C ALA A 26 19.89 44.75 28.55
N GLU A 27 21.16 45.06 28.85
CA GLU A 27 21.90 46.16 28.19
C GLU A 27 22.19 45.86 26.71
N ARG A 28 22.49 44.59 26.35
CA ARG A 28 22.74 44.20 24.94
C ARG A 28 21.47 44.03 24.11
N ALA A 29 20.34 43.67 24.73
CA ALA A 29 19.03 43.75 24.06
C ALA A 29 18.68 45.20 23.69
N PHE A 30 19.10 46.16 24.53
CA PHE A 30 18.96 47.59 24.31
C PHE A 30 19.71 48.09 23.06
N GLU A 31 20.95 47.62 22.84
CA GLU A 31 21.75 47.98 21.65
C GLU A 31 21.14 47.44 20.34
N VAL A 32 20.57 46.23 20.38
CA VAL A 32 19.85 45.64 19.23
C VAL A 32 18.56 46.42 18.92
N LEU A 33 17.84 46.89 19.94
CA LEU A 33 16.66 47.76 19.78
C LEU A 33 17.02 49.15 19.22
N ALA A 34 18.14 49.73 19.65
CA ALA A 34 18.62 51.01 19.12
C ALA A 34 18.95 50.92 17.62
N LEU A 35 19.51 49.80 17.16
CA LEU A 35 19.73 49.50 15.73
C LEU A 35 18.44 49.23 14.95
N TRP A 36 17.37 48.78 15.62
CA TRP A 36 16.07 48.48 15.02
C TRP A 36 15.23 49.71 14.70
N SER A 37 15.28 50.77 15.52
CA SER A 37 14.42 51.96 15.30
C SER A 37 14.77 52.78 14.04
N HIS A 38 15.93 52.54 13.44
CA HIS A 38 16.51 53.35 12.38
C HIS A 38 16.37 52.76 10.96
N ARG A 39 15.76 51.58 10.81
CA ARG A 39 15.73 50.83 9.54
C ARG A 39 14.35 50.21 9.23
N PHE A 40 13.68 50.86 8.28
CA PHE A 40 12.68 50.36 7.32
C PHE A 40 11.17 50.45 7.62
N ASP A 41 10.54 51.14 6.67
CA ASP A 41 9.18 50.95 6.17
C ASP A 41 8.92 49.52 5.62
N GLU A 42 7.73 49.35 5.06
CA GLU A 42 7.01 48.15 4.65
C GLU A 42 7.76 47.19 3.68
N GLY A 43 7.31 45.92 3.63
CA GLY A 43 7.27 45.20 2.34
C GLY A 43 7.83 43.77 2.18
N SER A 44 8.17 42.98 3.22
CA SER A 44 8.52 41.55 2.98
C SER A 44 8.19 40.57 4.10
N GLU A 45 7.63 39.41 3.72
CA GLU A 45 7.17 38.35 4.62
C GLU A 45 8.32 37.72 5.43
N LYS A 46 9.50 37.52 4.81
CA LYS A 46 10.69 36.98 5.49
C LYS A 46 11.25 37.88 6.60
N VAL A 47 10.87 39.15 6.63
CA VAL A 47 11.23 40.08 7.70
C VAL A 47 10.23 40.03 8.87
N GLN A 48 9.03 39.48 8.64
CA GLN A 48 8.00 39.33 9.67
C GLN A 48 8.40 38.26 10.69
N ASP A 49 8.81 37.07 10.23
CA ASP A 49 9.24 35.96 11.11
C ASP A 49 10.40 36.34 12.05
N VAL A 50 11.37 37.10 11.52
CA VAL A 50 12.54 37.57 12.29
C VAL A 50 12.16 38.63 13.32
N LYS A 51 11.16 39.48 13.01
CA LYS A 51 10.59 40.45 13.97
C LYS A 51 9.89 39.73 15.12
N ASP A 52 9.07 38.72 14.82
CA ASP A 52 8.29 38.00 15.83
C ASP A 52 9.18 37.14 16.74
N ILE A 53 10.24 36.51 16.22
CA ILE A 53 11.23 35.76 17.03
C ILE A 53 11.98 36.70 17.99
N LEU A 54 12.41 37.87 17.53
CA LEU A 54 13.14 38.84 18.38
C LEU A 54 12.22 39.50 19.41
N LEU A 55 10.97 39.80 19.06
CA LEU A 55 9.96 40.29 20.00
C LEU A 55 9.62 39.21 21.05
N ARG A 56 9.42 37.95 20.64
CA ARG A 56 9.17 36.82 21.55
C ARG A 56 10.31 36.64 22.55
N ASN A 57 11.55 36.69 22.09
CA ASN A 57 12.72 36.55 22.96
C ASN A 57 12.93 37.78 23.86
N TYR A 58 12.61 38.99 23.39
CA TYR A 58 12.56 40.19 24.22
C TYR A 58 11.52 40.04 25.35
N CYS A 59 10.29 39.65 25.04
CA CYS A 59 9.26 39.51 26.07
C CYS A 59 9.52 38.34 27.03
N LEU A 60 10.14 37.23 26.60
CA LEU A 60 10.64 36.18 27.49
C LEU A 60 11.66 36.73 28.50
N ALA A 61 12.69 37.44 28.03
CA ALA A 61 13.71 38.04 28.89
C ALA A 61 13.13 39.07 29.89
N MET A 62 12.07 39.77 29.52
CA MET A 62 11.40 40.78 30.35
C MET A 62 10.49 40.18 31.44
N ILE A 63 10.14 38.90 31.32
CA ILE A 63 9.21 38.20 32.22
C ILE A 63 9.97 37.36 33.25
N GLU A 64 11.10 36.75 32.88
CA GLU A 64 11.92 35.93 33.77
C GLU A 64 12.72 36.73 34.83
N GLN A 65 12.89 38.06 34.68
CA GLN A 65 13.94 38.81 35.38
C GLN A 65 13.50 40.17 35.97
N THR A 66 12.60 40.19 36.96
CA THR A 66 12.43 41.31 37.93
C THR A 66 12.44 42.76 37.36
N CYS A 67 11.93 42.98 36.14
CA CYS A 67 12.03 44.28 35.47
C CYS A 67 11.03 45.30 36.02
N ASP A 68 11.50 46.53 36.23
CA ASP A 68 10.67 47.71 36.49
C ASP A 68 9.69 47.95 35.33
N PRO A 69 8.36 47.92 35.58
CA PRO A 69 7.34 48.18 34.56
C PRO A 69 7.61 49.44 33.75
N ALA A 70 8.10 50.53 34.36
CA ALA A 70 8.31 51.81 33.67
C ALA A 70 9.26 51.70 32.46
N ARG A 71 10.34 50.93 32.60
CA ARG A 71 11.34 50.71 31.53
C ARG A 71 10.82 49.88 30.36
N ILE A 72 9.83 49.02 30.60
CA ILE A 72 9.16 48.25 29.54
C ILE A 72 8.42 49.20 28.60
N ILE A 73 7.68 50.15 29.18
CA ILE A 73 6.84 51.08 28.43
C ILE A 73 7.63 52.23 27.79
N GLU A 74 8.86 52.52 28.23
CA GLU A 74 9.75 53.49 27.53
C GLU A 74 10.28 52.96 26.20
N ASN A 75 10.47 51.64 26.09
CA ASN A 75 11.08 50.98 24.92
C ASN A 75 10.06 50.25 24.03
N THR A 76 8.77 50.39 24.34
CA THR A 76 7.68 49.85 23.53
C THR A 76 7.61 50.56 22.17
N PRO A 77 7.46 49.84 21.04
CA PRO A 77 7.37 50.46 19.71
C PRO A 77 6.23 51.49 19.58
N LYS A 78 6.33 52.40 18.61
CA LYS A 78 5.27 53.39 18.31
C LYS A 78 3.95 52.79 17.77
N LYS A 79 3.92 51.50 17.44
CA LYS A 79 2.72 50.74 17.05
C LYS A 79 2.18 49.99 18.29
N ALA A 80 0.88 49.68 18.31
CA ALA A 80 0.19 49.09 19.45
C ALA A 80 0.96 47.86 20.02
N PRO A 81 1.20 47.80 21.35
CA PRO A 81 1.97 46.71 21.96
C PRO A 81 1.26 45.36 21.87
N HIS A 82 2.05 44.28 21.86
CA HIS A 82 1.56 42.91 22.00
C HIS A 82 1.20 42.60 23.47
N ILE A 83 0.16 43.27 23.98
CA ILE A 83 -0.38 43.15 25.34
C ILE A 83 -0.75 41.71 25.75
N LEU A 84 -0.92 40.84 24.76
CA LEU A 84 -1.21 39.41 24.91
C LEU A 84 -0.09 38.66 25.63
N ILE A 85 1.15 39.15 25.56
CA ILE A 85 2.27 38.48 26.18
C ILE A 85 2.24 38.65 27.72
N PRO A 86 2.19 39.86 28.31
CA PRO A 86 1.95 39.98 29.76
C PRO A 86 0.60 39.39 30.18
N ALA A 87 -0.42 39.38 29.31
CA ALA A 87 -1.69 38.70 29.59
C ALA A 87 -1.57 37.17 29.68
N PHE A 88 -0.75 36.53 28.85
CA PHE A 88 -0.48 35.09 28.89
C PHE A 88 0.32 34.70 30.14
N TYR A 89 1.34 35.48 30.49
CA TYR A 89 2.21 35.23 31.66
C TYR A 89 1.68 35.82 32.98
N GLN A 90 0.39 36.18 33.07
CA GLN A 90 -0.27 36.63 34.30
C GLN A 90 0.35 37.89 34.96
N ARG A 91 0.93 38.80 34.17
CA ARG A 91 1.60 40.02 34.65
C ARG A 91 0.69 41.25 34.57
N ASN A 92 -0.23 41.34 35.53
CA ASN A 92 -1.23 42.41 35.65
C ASN A 92 -0.58 43.81 35.77
N ASP A 93 0.57 43.88 36.43
CA ASP A 93 1.38 45.10 36.60
C ASP A 93 1.94 45.63 35.27
N ILE A 94 2.51 44.75 34.45
CA ILE A 94 3.04 45.08 33.12
C ILE A 94 1.89 45.43 32.16
N LEU A 95 0.79 44.67 32.21
CA LEU A 95 -0.38 44.90 31.36
C LEU A 95 -1.02 46.28 31.64
N ARG A 96 -1.20 46.65 32.92
CA ARG A 96 -1.70 47.98 33.31
C ARG A 96 -0.80 49.09 32.77
N ALA A 97 0.51 48.96 32.99
CA ALA A 97 1.54 49.87 32.50
C ALA A 97 1.52 50.07 30.96
N MET A 98 1.25 49.00 30.18
CA MET A 98 1.10 49.10 28.72
C MET A 98 -0.21 49.78 28.30
N LEU A 99 -1.32 49.45 28.96
CA LEU A 99 -2.64 50.01 28.67
C LEU A 99 -2.75 51.50 29.05
N GLU A 100 -2.03 51.96 30.08
CA GLU A 100 -1.95 53.38 30.43
C GLU A 100 -1.38 54.25 29.29
N LYS A 101 -0.38 53.76 28.54
CA LYS A 101 0.16 54.49 27.38
C LYS A 101 -0.59 54.21 26.07
N HIS A 102 -1.17 53.02 25.91
CA HIS A 102 -1.85 52.60 24.69
C HIS A 102 -3.23 51.99 24.98
N PRO A 103 -4.20 52.76 25.51
CA PRO A 103 -5.50 52.23 25.94
C PRO A 103 -6.29 51.60 24.79
N GLY A 104 -6.19 52.15 23.58
CA GLY A 104 -6.81 51.59 22.37
C GLY A 104 -6.18 50.28 21.85
N SER A 105 -5.21 49.70 22.57
CA SER A 105 -4.65 48.38 22.23
C SER A 105 -5.31 47.20 22.97
N VAL A 106 -6.26 47.47 23.89
CA VAL A 106 -6.84 46.49 24.82
C VAL A 106 -7.41 45.22 24.17
N ASP A 107 -7.95 45.32 22.96
CA ASP A 107 -8.53 44.21 22.19
C ASP A 107 -7.63 43.70 21.06
N THR A 108 -6.34 44.09 21.04
CA THR A 108 -5.40 43.66 19.98
C THR A 108 -5.29 42.13 19.98
N PRO A 109 -5.71 41.44 18.90
CA PRO A 109 -5.78 39.99 18.88
C PRO A 109 -4.46 39.35 18.45
N ARG A 110 -4.28 38.06 18.79
CA ARG A 110 -3.21 37.22 18.27
C ARG A 110 -3.49 36.83 16.81
N SER A 111 -2.53 36.16 16.18
CA SER A 111 -2.72 35.51 14.87
C SER A 111 -3.88 34.53 14.80
N ASP A 112 -4.29 33.92 15.94
CA ASP A 112 -5.46 33.05 16.07
C ASP A 112 -6.69 33.77 16.67
N LYS A 113 -6.76 35.10 16.53
CA LYS A 113 -7.79 36.00 17.06
C LYS A 113 -7.94 36.10 18.60
N ARG A 114 -7.19 35.33 19.40
CA ARG A 114 -7.29 35.39 20.89
C ARG A 114 -6.88 36.75 21.46
N THR A 115 -7.68 37.28 22.38
CA THR A 115 -7.46 38.57 23.07
C THR A 115 -6.89 38.40 24.48
N ALA A 116 -6.53 39.50 25.14
CA ALA A 116 -6.07 39.49 26.53
C ALA A 116 -7.17 38.98 27.49
N VAL A 117 -8.45 39.28 27.18
CA VAL A 117 -9.62 38.82 27.94
C VAL A 117 -9.71 37.29 27.89
N PHE A 118 -9.50 36.68 26.71
CA PHE A 118 -9.49 35.24 26.55
C PHE A 118 -8.43 34.58 27.45
N SER A 119 -7.21 35.13 27.49
CA SER A 119 -6.14 34.66 28.38
C SER A 119 -6.50 34.82 29.86
N ALA A 120 -7.01 35.99 30.27
CA ALA A 120 -7.42 36.24 31.66
C ALA A 120 -8.48 35.22 32.14
N CYS A 121 -9.44 34.89 31.27
CA CYS A 121 -10.47 33.89 31.54
C CYS A 121 -9.89 32.46 31.63
N PHE A 122 -9.06 32.06 30.67
CA PHE A 122 -8.44 30.73 30.62
C PHE A 122 -7.58 30.42 31.86
N PHE A 123 -6.82 31.41 32.34
CA PHE A 123 -5.95 31.28 33.51
C PHE A 123 -6.64 31.69 34.83
N ASN A 124 -7.95 31.97 34.81
CA ASN A 124 -8.74 32.39 35.96
C ASN A 124 -8.18 33.60 36.76
N ASN A 125 -7.68 34.62 36.06
CA ASN A 125 -7.10 35.81 36.67
C ASN A 125 -8.13 36.95 36.74
N ILE A 126 -8.89 36.99 37.83
CA ILE A 126 -9.97 37.96 38.08
C ILE A 126 -9.43 39.40 38.05
N GLU A 127 -8.28 39.65 38.68
CA GLU A 127 -7.66 40.97 38.73
C GLU A 127 -7.21 41.46 37.34
N MET A 128 -6.82 40.56 36.45
CA MET A 128 -6.54 40.88 35.05
C MET A 128 -7.83 41.19 34.27
N LEU A 129 -8.91 40.43 34.51
CA LEU A 129 -10.20 40.73 33.90
C LEU A 129 -10.73 42.11 34.34
N GLU A 130 -10.73 42.41 35.64
CA GLU A 130 -11.18 43.70 36.16
C GLU A 130 -10.30 44.85 35.60
N LEU A 131 -8.97 44.65 35.48
CA LEU A 131 -8.09 45.57 34.76
C LEU A 131 -8.51 45.77 33.28
N LEU A 132 -8.79 44.71 32.53
CA LEU A 132 -9.21 44.81 31.13
C LEU A 132 -10.58 45.52 30.99
N LEU A 133 -11.46 45.33 31.97
CA LEU A 133 -12.76 46.03 32.05
C LEU A 133 -12.61 47.53 32.33
N GLU A 134 -11.63 47.96 33.16
CA GLU A 134 -11.30 49.39 33.33
C GLU A 134 -11.01 50.08 31.98
N TYR A 135 -10.37 49.35 31.06
CA TYR A 135 -10.01 49.82 29.72
C TYR A 135 -11.05 49.52 28.63
N LYS A 136 -12.24 49.01 29.02
CA LYS A 136 -13.37 48.70 28.12
C LYS A 136 -13.09 47.64 27.07
N ALA A 137 -12.35 46.58 27.43
CA ALA A 137 -12.15 45.43 26.55
C ALA A 137 -13.48 44.80 26.09
N GLU A 138 -13.50 44.25 24.88
CA GLU A 138 -14.65 43.55 24.31
C GLU A 138 -14.71 42.10 24.83
N MET A 139 -15.84 41.75 25.45
CA MET A 139 -16.02 40.47 26.13
C MET A 139 -16.32 39.30 25.19
N ASN A 140 -16.79 39.58 23.96
CA ASN A 140 -17.37 38.59 23.06
C ASN A 140 -16.50 38.25 21.83
N VAL A 141 -15.24 38.71 21.80
CA VAL A 141 -14.32 38.41 20.69
C VAL A 141 -14.09 36.90 20.60
N ALA A 142 -14.51 36.30 19.49
CA ALA A 142 -14.26 34.89 19.21
C ALA A 142 -12.87 34.67 18.61
N GLU A 143 -12.19 33.60 19.03
CA GLU A 143 -10.99 33.12 18.38
C GLU A 143 -11.31 32.30 17.09
N ASP A 144 -10.31 31.77 16.40
CA ASP A 144 -10.48 31.19 15.06
C ASP A 144 -11.44 29.99 14.98
N ASP A 145 -11.54 29.15 16.02
CA ASP A 145 -12.48 28.03 16.10
C ASP A 145 -13.87 28.47 16.62
N GLY A 146 -14.07 29.77 16.86
CA GLY A 146 -15.31 30.38 17.34
C GLY A 146 -15.43 30.47 18.87
N TRP A 147 -14.40 30.10 19.63
CA TRP A 147 -14.48 30.13 21.09
C TRP A 147 -14.44 31.57 21.62
N ARG A 148 -15.35 31.91 22.52
CA ARG A 148 -15.36 33.20 23.24
C ARG A 148 -14.74 33.07 24.64
N PRO A 149 -14.30 34.17 25.29
CA PRO A 149 -13.75 34.16 26.64
C PRO A 149 -14.62 33.46 27.69
N ILE A 150 -15.95 33.44 27.54
CA ILE A 150 -16.87 32.69 28.41
C ILE A 150 -16.65 31.17 28.39
N HIS A 151 -16.21 30.60 27.26
CA HIS A 151 -15.82 29.19 27.15
C HIS A 151 -14.49 28.95 27.87
N ALA A 152 -13.54 29.88 27.71
CA ALA A 152 -12.26 29.82 28.41
C ALA A 152 -12.44 29.88 29.94
N ALA A 153 -13.36 30.73 30.43
CA ALA A 153 -13.75 30.78 31.84
C ALA A 153 -14.39 29.46 32.33
N ALA A 154 -15.20 28.81 31.48
CA ALA A 154 -15.82 27.53 31.81
C ALA A 154 -14.83 26.36 31.83
N VAL A 155 -13.84 26.34 30.92
CA VAL A 155 -12.69 25.40 30.99
C VAL A 155 -11.84 25.63 32.24
N GLY A 156 -11.62 26.90 32.62
CA GLY A 156 -10.94 27.27 33.86
C GLY A 156 -11.69 26.86 35.13
N GLY A 157 -12.98 26.52 35.03
CA GLY A 157 -13.76 25.95 36.12
C GLY A 157 -14.02 26.91 37.28
N ASP A 158 -14.13 28.23 37.05
CA ASP A 158 -14.46 29.19 38.11
C ASP A 158 -15.84 29.87 37.89
N PRO A 159 -16.83 29.58 38.76
CA PRO A 159 -18.12 30.26 38.76
C PRO A 159 -18.02 31.77 39.00
N ALA A 160 -17.06 32.25 39.79
CA ALA A 160 -16.84 33.67 40.04
C ALA A 160 -16.35 34.39 38.77
N MET A 161 -15.36 33.83 38.07
CA MET A 161 -14.91 34.36 36.77
C MET A 161 -16.07 34.44 35.78
N THR A 162 -16.83 33.36 35.64
CA THR A 162 -17.99 33.30 34.74
C THR A 162 -19.04 34.36 35.09
N ARG A 163 -19.42 34.46 36.37
CA ARG A 163 -20.39 35.46 36.86
C ARG A 163 -19.92 36.90 36.62
N ARG A 164 -18.62 37.17 36.75
CA ARG A 164 -18.01 38.48 36.43
C ARG A 164 -18.14 38.79 34.95
N LEU A 165 -17.80 37.82 34.10
CA LEU A 165 -17.84 37.97 32.65
C LEU A 165 -19.27 38.23 32.13
N ILE A 166 -20.27 37.46 32.58
CA ILE A 166 -21.67 37.67 32.21
C ILE A 166 -22.16 39.03 32.70
N LYS A 167 -21.82 39.43 33.94
CA LYS A 167 -22.15 40.76 34.47
C LYS A 167 -21.49 41.90 33.66
N ALA A 168 -20.33 41.65 33.06
CA ALA A 168 -19.65 42.58 32.17
C ALA A 168 -20.22 42.61 30.73
N GLY A 169 -21.25 41.82 30.43
CA GLY A 169 -21.89 41.79 29.11
C GLY A 169 -21.37 40.69 28.18
N ALA A 170 -20.67 39.68 28.69
CA ALA A 170 -20.41 38.47 27.91
C ALA A 170 -21.70 37.70 27.65
N THR A 171 -21.94 37.38 26.39
CA THR A 171 -23.09 36.61 25.91
C THR A 171 -22.63 35.49 24.99
N PHE A 172 -23.38 34.39 24.99
CA PHE A 172 -23.18 33.31 24.04
C PHE A 172 -24.49 32.62 23.72
N ASP A 173 -24.92 32.69 22.46
CA ASP A 173 -25.91 31.79 21.90
C ASP A 173 -25.15 30.57 21.34
N PRO A 174 -25.54 29.31 21.62
CA PRO A 174 -24.97 28.13 20.97
C PRO A 174 -24.97 28.19 19.43
N GLN A 175 -25.82 29.00 18.80
CA GLN A 175 -25.81 29.22 17.34
C GLN A 175 -24.65 30.08 16.85
N ASP A 176 -23.94 30.80 17.73
CA ASP A 176 -22.86 31.73 17.37
C ASP A 176 -21.53 31.04 17.01
N ALA A 177 -21.35 29.76 17.34
CA ALA A 177 -20.11 29.02 17.10
C ALA A 177 -20.34 27.77 16.22
N PRO A 178 -19.41 27.41 15.32
CA PRO A 178 -19.57 26.26 14.41
C PRO A 178 -19.85 24.92 15.12
N GLN A 179 -19.23 24.73 16.29
CA GLN A 179 -19.34 23.53 17.13
C GLN A 179 -20.60 23.52 18.02
N LYS A 180 -21.29 24.66 18.20
CA LYS A 180 -22.41 24.86 19.14
C LYS A 180 -22.18 24.44 20.60
N ILE A 181 -20.91 24.33 21.04
CA ILE A 181 -20.56 23.92 22.40
C ILE A 181 -20.86 25.07 23.37
N HIS A 182 -22.00 25.02 24.05
CA HIS A 182 -22.31 25.90 25.17
C HIS A 182 -21.36 25.68 26.36
N PRO A 183 -20.95 26.74 27.10
CA PRO A 183 -20.17 26.64 28.34
C PRO A 183 -20.66 25.63 29.40
N LEU A 184 -21.96 25.29 29.43
CA LEU A 184 -22.51 24.23 30.29
C LEU A 184 -21.93 22.84 29.97
N HIS A 185 -21.68 22.52 28.69
CA HIS A 185 -21.02 21.27 28.30
C HIS A 185 -19.61 21.20 28.90
N LEU A 186 -18.87 22.32 28.84
CA LEU A 186 -17.51 22.43 29.37
C LEU A 186 -17.49 22.36 30.91
N ALA A 187 -18.49 22.95 31.56
CA ALA A 187 -18.69 22.82 33.01
C ALA A 187 -18.96 21.37 33.43
N ALA A 188 -19.79 20.65 32.67
CA ALA A 188 -20.06 19.23 32.89
C ALA A 188 -18.85 18.33 32.61
N GLN A 189 -18.11 18.59 31.52
CA GLN A 189 -16.84 17.92 31.23
C GLN A 189 -15.80 18.15 32.34
N GLY A 190 -15.72 19.38 32.88
CA GLY A 190 -14.85 19.72 34.00
C GLY A 190 -15.35 19.29 35.40
N GLY A 191 -16.46 18.56 35.51
CA GLY A 191 -17.02 18.11 36.80
C GLY A 191 -17.57 19.23 37.70
N ASN A 192 -17.79 20.43 37.16
CA ASN A 192 -18.06 21.63 37.94
C ASN A 192 -19.56 21.82 38.20
N LYS A 193 -20.02 21.36 39.37
CA LYS A 193 -21.42 21.37 39.80
C LYS A 193 -21.95 22.79 40.02
N GLU A 194 -21.16 23.66 40.64
CA GLU A 194 -21.54 25.05 40.94
C GLU A 194 -21.72 25.89 39.66
N LEU A 195 -20.89 25.65 38.65
CA LEU A 195 -21.00 26.30 37.34
C LEU A 195 -22.14 25.74 36.50
N ALA A 196 -22.38 24.42 36.56
CA ALA A 196 -23.54 23.81 35.94
C ALA A 196 -24.86 24.32 36.57
N ASP A 197 -24.91 24.42 37.90
CA ASP A 197 -26.02 25.02 38.65
C ASP A 197 -26.27 26.47 38.23
N TYR A 198 -25.21 27.25 38.06
CA TYR A 198 -25.33 28.63 37.60
C TYR A 198 -26.01 28.71 36.21
N TYR A 199 -25.58 27.89 35.25
CA TYR A 199 -26.20 27.89 33.92
C TYR A 199 -27.63 27.35 33.92
N ILE A 200 -27.88 26.20 34.57
CA ILE A 200 -29.19 25.55 34.52
C ILE A 200 -30.22 26.31 35.37
N LYS A 201 -29.88 26.69 36.61
CA LYS A 201 -30.83 27.28 37.57
C LYS A 201 -30.91 28.80 37.49
N GLU A 202 -29.79 29.52 37.29
CA GLU A 202 -29.80 30.99 37.25
C GLU A 202 -29.92 31.56 35.83
N GLN A 203 -29.29 30.93 34.82
CA GLN A 203 -29.43 31.35 33.41
C GLN A 203 -30.55 30.62 32.65
N SER A 204 -31.25 29.67 33.29
CA SER A 204 -32.36 28.89 32.70
C SER A 204 -31.99 28.15 31.41
N VAL A 205 -30.74 27.69 31.32
CA VAL A 205 -30.25 26.89 30.19
C VAL A 205 -30.80 25.47 30.27
N ASP A 206 -31.23 24.93 29.14
CA ASP A 206 -31.68 23.54 29.00
C ASP A 206 -30.58 22.56 29.47
N PRO A 207 -30.84 21.70 30.48
CA PRO A 207 -29.85 20.74 30.95
C PRO A 207 -29.58 19.61 29.95
N ASP A 208 -30.45 19.40 28.95
CA ASP A 208 -30.27 18.45 27.84
C ASP A 208 -29.87 19.13 26.53
N LEU A 209 -29.34 20.36 26.62
CA LEU A 209 -28.78 21.11 25.50
C LEU A 209 -27.75 20.26 24.73
N ARG A 210 -27.73 20.46 23.41
CA ARG A 210 -26.91 19.69 22.47
C ARG A 210 -25.97 20.58 21.67
N ASP A 211 -24.76 20.07 21.42
CA ASP A 211 -23.79 20.69 20.52
C ASP A 211 -24.05 20.34 19.03
N SER A 212 -23.12 20.67 18.12
CA SER A 212 -23.25 20.40 16.67
C SER A 212 -23.23 18.90 16.32
N ALA A 213 -22.65 18.08 17.20
CA ALA A 213 -22.68 16.62 17.14
C ALA A 213 -23.94 16.05 17.82
N GLY A 214 -24.82 16.89 18.37
CA GLY A 214 -25.98 16.41 19.13
C GLY A 214 -25.64 15.82 20.50
N ARG A 215 -24.39 15.95 20.98
CA ARG A 215 -23.98 15.42 22.29
C ARG A 215 -24.61 16.26 23.40
N THR A 216 -25.20 15.61 24.39
CA THR A 216 -25.79 16.29 25.55
C THR A 216 -24.74 16.71 26.58
N VAL A 217 -25.13 17.59 27.49
CA VAL A 217 -24.34 17.95 28.69
C VAL A 217 -23.88 16.70 29.47
N VAL A 218 -24.73 15.69 29.62
CA VAL A 218 -24.35 14.41 30.27
C VAL A 218 -23.27 13.67 29.48
N MET A 219 -23.36 13.61 28.15
CA MET A 219 -22.31 12.99 27.33
C MET A 219 -20.96 13.69 27.50
N HIS A 220 -20.94 15.02 27.69
CA HIS A 220 -19.69 15.75 27.96
C HIS A 220 -19.08 15.40 29.33
N ALA A 221 -19.89 15.12 30.36
CA ALA A 221 -19.38 14.56 31.62
C ALA A 221 -18.81 13.13 31.46
N ILE A 222 -19.46 12.31 30.62
CA ILE A 222 -18.99 10.95 30.29
C ILE A 222 -17.61 10.97 29.61
N LEU A 223 -17.31 11.96 28.76
CA LEU A 223 -16.01 12.05 28.04
C LEU A 223 -14.79 12.15 28.98
N ASN A 224 -14.97 12.59 30.23
CA ASN A 224 -13.92 12.61 31.27
C ASN A 224 -14.11 11.50 32.34
N ASP A 225 -15.02 10.57 32.09
CA ASP A 225 -15.46 9.49 33.00
C ASP A 225 -15.95 9.95 34.38
N ASP A 226 -16.50 11.17 34.48
CA ASP A 226 -16.99 11.73 35.75
C ASP A 226 -18.40 11.19 36.08
N ALA A 227 -18.43 9.97 36.59
CA ALA A 227 -19.61 9.33 37.16
C ALA A 227 -20.33 10.18 38.22
N GLN A 228 -19.63 11.02 39.00
CA GLN A 228 -20.30 11.86 40.00
C GLN A 228 -21.03 13.02 39.35
N MET A 229 -20.50 13.58 38.27
CA MET A 229 -21.17 14.64 37.50
C MET A 229 -22.32 14.08 36.66
N VAL A 230 -22.15 12.90 36.04
CA VAL A 230 -23.26 12.17 35.37
C VAL A 230 -24.42 11.94 36.34
N ARG A 231 -24.14 11.39 37.54
CA ARG A 231 -25.15 11.20 38.58
C ARG A 231 -25.79 12.50 39.01
N TYR A 232 -24.99 13.54 39.24
CA TYR A 232 -25.49 14.85 39.66
C TYR A 232 -26.46 15.46 38.65
N LEU A 233 -26.11 15.45 37.36
CA LEU A 233 -26.93 15.98 36.27
C LEU A 233 -28.28 15.23 36.17
N VAL A 234 -28.26 13.89 36.17
CA VAL A 234 -29.49 13.09 36.06
C VAL A 234 -30.36 13.19 37.32
N GLU A 235 -29.81 12.98 38.52
CA GLU A 235 -30.59 12.96 39.76
C GLU A 235 -31.07 14.36 40.21
N THR A 236 -30.32 15.43 39.90
CA THR A 236 -30.64 16.81 40.37
C THR A 236 -31.37 17.64 39.31
N HIS A 237 -31.03 17.47 38.02
CA HIS A 237 -31.57 18.28 36.93
C HIS A 237 -32.47 17.51 35.97
N GLY A 238 -32.57 16.18 36.12
CA GLY A 238 -33.48 15.35 35.33
C GLY A 238 -33.03 15.09 33.89
N CYS A 239 -31.73 15.23 33.61
CA CYS A 239 -31.16 15.01 32.27
C CYS A 239 -31.49 13.61 31.72
N ALA A 240 -31.84 13.55 30.43
CA ALA A 240 -32.18 12.33 29.74
C ALA A 240 -30.94 11.53 29.27
N LEU A 241 -31.01 10.21 29.38
CA LEU A 241 -29.93 9.27 29.00
C LEU A 241 -30.13 8.61 27.62
N ASP A 242 -31.36 8.67 27.09
CA ASP A 242 -31.80 8.09 25.82
C ASP A 242 -31.64 9.04 24.62
N ILE A 243 -31.28 10.30 24.86
CA ILE A 243 -30.96 11.25 23.79
C ILE A 243 -29.75 10.77 22.99
N CYS A 244 -29.92 10.68 21.67
CA CYS A 244 -28.87 10.28 20.73
C CYS A 244 -28.16 11.45 20.03
N THR A 245 -26.89 11.23 19.66
CA THR A 245 -26.07 12.14 18.85
C THR A 245 -26.60 12.29 17.41
N VAL A 246 -26.32 13.43 16.77
CA VAL A 246 -26.77 13.78 15.42
C VAL A 246 -25.67 14.45 14.59
N ASP A 247 -24.48 13.84 14.55
CA ASP A 247 -23.30 14.21 13.73
C ASP A 247 -23.54 14.14 12.20
N GLY A 248 -24.44 14.97 11.68
CA GLY A 248 -24.71 15.11 10.25
C GLY A 248 -25.25 13.84 9.57
N PRO A 249 -25.09 13.70 8.24
CA PRO A 249 -25.74 12.64 7.46
C PRO A 249 -25.23 11.23 7.80
N ASN A 250 -24.09 11.09 8.48
CA ASN A 250 -23.45 9.80 8.79
C ASN A 250 -23.63 9.33 10.24
N SER A 251 -24.33 10.08 11.10
CA SER A 251 -24.52 9.72 12.52
C SER A 251 -25.13 8.31 12.70
N LEU A 252 -24.60 7.57 13.67
CA LEU A 252 -25.14 6.28 14.10
C LEU A 252 -26.18 6.39 15.24
N GLU A 253 -26.47 7.62 15.68
CA GLU A 253 -27.42 7.94 16.74
C GLU A 253 -27.04 7.27 18.08
N MET A 254 -25.88 7.66 18.61
CA MET A 254 -25.34 7.11 19.86
C MET A 254 -25.99 7.75 21.09
N SER A 255 -26.58 6.95 21.98
CA SER A 255 -27.04 7.39 23.31
C SER A 255 -25.88 7.45 24.34
N ALA A 256 -26.16 7.88 25.57
CA ALA A 256 -25.14 8.07 26.61
C ALA A 256 -24.29 6.81 26.89
N ILE A 257 -24.92 5.63 26.94
CA ILE A 257 -24.23 4.34 27.14
C ILE A 257 -23.32 3.97 25.97
N HIS A 258 -23.67 4.38 24.74
CA HIS A 258 -22.85 4.15 23.55
C HIS A 258 -21.60 5.03 23.56
N VAL A 259 -21.71 6.30 23.96
CA VAL A 259 -20.54 7.18 24.13
C VAL A 259 -19.59 6.61 25.18
N ALA A 260 -20.13 6.25 26.36
CA ALA A 260 -19.34 5.67 27.43
C ALA A 260 -18.62 4.37 27.02
N ALA A 261 -19.29 3.50 26.26
CA ALA A 261 -18.72 2.25 25.77
C ALA A 261 -17.75 2.43 24.58
N ARG A 262 -17.93 3.46 23.74
CA ARG A 262 -16.98 3.81 22.67
C ARG A 262 -15.66 4.28 23.25
N ASP A 263 -15.68 5.04 24.33
CA ASP A 263 -14.50 5.72 24.89
C ASP A 263 -13.91 4.99 26.11
N GLY A 264 -14.55 3.89 26.55
CA GLY A 264 -14.04 2.99 27.60
C GLY A 264 -14.36 3.42 29.03
N CYS A 265 -15.22 4.42 29.20
CA CYS A 265 -15.54 5.10 30.45
C CYS A 265 -16.29 4.18 31.43
N ARG A 266 -15.57 3.44 32.30
CA ARG A 266 -16.15 2.32 33.08
C ARG A 266 -17.10 2.81 34.16
N GLU A 267 -16.67 3.79 34.92
CA GLU A 267 -17.41 4.39 36.03
C GLU A 267 -18.70 5.02 35.51
N SER A 268 -18.64 5.65 34.33
CA SER A 268 -19.79 6.20 33.61
C SER A 268 -20.73 5.11 33.06
N ILE A 269 -20.23 4.03 32.45
CA ILE A 269 -21.06 2.88 32.03
C ILE A 269 -21.85 2.34 33.22
N GLN A 270 -21.18 2.08 34.35
CA GLN A 270 -21.81 1.57 35.56
C GLN A 270 -22.90 2.54 36.06
N THR A 271 -22.60 3.84 36.10
CA THR A 271 -23.51 4.86 36.61
C THR A 271 -24.71 5.10 35.69
N VAL A 272 -24.53 5.12 34.37
CA VAL A 272 -25.62 5.25 33.39
C VAL A 272 -26.63 4.10 33.53
N ILE A 273 -26.16 2.87 33.73
CA ILE A 273 -27.02 1.70 33.95
C ILE A 273 -27.76 1.80 35.30
N GLU A 274 -27.07 2.19 36.37
CA GLU A 274 -27.69 2.39 37.70
C GLU A 274 -28.78 3.48 37.70
N LEU A 275 -28.66 4.48 36.82
CA LEU A 275 -29.62 5.56 36.65
C LEU A 275 -30.77 5.19 35.68
N GLY A 276 -30.84 3.95 35.22
CA GLY A 276 -31.91 3.44 34.37
C GLY A 276 -31.67 3.54 32.86
N GLY A 277 -30.43 3.85 32.42
CA GLY A 277 -30.05 3.78 31.02
C GLY A 277 -30.04 2.34 30.49
N GLU A 278 -30.67 2.10 29.33
CA GLU A 278 -30.79 0.77 28.74
C GLU A 278 -29.45 0.25 28.20
N SER A 279 -28.89 -0.79 28.81
CA SER A 279 -27.56 -1.33 28.46
C SER A 279 -27.50 -2.06 27.11
N ASP A 280 -28.65 -2.47 26.56
CA ASP A 280 -28.77 -3.27 25.33
C ASP A 280 -29.46 -2.52 24.17
N CYS A 281 -29.67 -1.21 24.30
CA CYS A 281 -30.28 -0.42 23.22
C CYS A 281 -29.42 -0.45 21.94
N PRO A 282 -30.02 -0.65 20.74
CA PRO A 282 -29.28 -0.69 19.48
C PRO A 282 -29.16 0.69 18.81
N MET A 283 -28.01 0.94 18.17
CA MET A 283 -27.80 2.05 17.23
C MET A 283 -28.49 1.81 15.88
N VAL A 284 -28.42 2.79 14.97
CA VAL A 284 -28.93 2.70 13.58
C VAL A 284 -28.41 1.46 12.83
N ASN A 285 -27.21 0.99 13.14
CA ASN A 285 -26.56 -0.18 12.53
C ASN A 285 -26.84 -1.51 13.27
N GLY A 286 -27.73 -1.51 14.27
CA GLY A 286 -28.05 -2.68 15.11
C GLY A 286 -27.01 -3.01 16.19
N SER A 287 -25.79 -2.48 16.07
CA SER A 287 -24.74 -2.63 17.07
C SER A 287 -25.09 -1.86 18.36
N ARG A 288 -24.64 -2.37 19.49
CA ARG A 288 -24.92 -1.87 20.85
C ARG A 288 -23.66 -1.33 21.50
N ALA A 289 -23.79 -0.81 22.72
CA ALA A 289 -22.66 -0.45 23.58
C ALA A 289 -21.59 -1.56 23.68
N ILE A 290 -21.99 -2.84 23.80
CA ILE A 290 -21.05 -3.95 23.91
C ILE A 290 -20.24 -4.21 22.63
N HIS A 291 -20.79 -3.92 21.44
CA HIS A 291 -20.04 -3.97 20.18
C HIS A 291 -19.01 -2.84 20.09
N LEU A 292 -19.33 -1.64 20.56
CA LEU A 292 -18.40 -0.50 20.60
C LEU A 292 -17.21 -0.79 21.52
N ALA A 293 -17.49 -1.23 22.75
CA ALA A 293 -16.47 -1.66 23.70
C ALA A 293 -15.61 -2.81 23.15
N ALA A 294 -16.22 -3.73 22.38
CA ALA A 294 -15.51 -4.83 21.75
C ALA A 294 -14.69 -4.44 20.51
N ASN A 295 -15.07 -3.40 19.78
CA ASN A 295 -14.33 -2.89 18.62
C ASN A 295 -13.13 -2.01 19.02
N ASN A 296 -13.18 -1.36 20.19
CA ASN A 296 -12.20 -0.38 20.66
C ASN A 296 -11.24 -0.89 21.77
N ASP A 297 -11.13 -2.21 21.95
CA ASP A 297 -10.30 -2.90 22.97
C ASP A 297 -10.58 -2.50 24.45
N PHE A 298 -11.86 -2.39 24.82
CA PHE A 298 -12.26 -2.13 26.21
C PHE A 298 -12.84 -3.39 26.90
N PRO A 299 -12.00 -4.38 27.27
CA PRO A 299 -12.45 -5.64 27.89
C PRO A 299 -13.21 -5.41 29.20
N GLU A 300 -12.78 -4.39 29.92
CA GLU A 300 -13.29 -4.02 31.23
C GLU A 300 -14.65 -3.29 31.17
N ALA A 301 -14.97 -2.63 30.05
CA ALA A 301 -16.30 -2.14 29.73
C ALA A 301 -17.23 -3.28 29.30
N VAL A 302 -16.75 -4.21 28.45
CA VAL A 302 -17.47 -5.43 28.07
C VAL A 302 -17.91 -6.23 29.29
N ARG A 303 -17.03 -6.41 30.29
CA ARG A 303 -17.38 -7.09 31.56
C ARG A 303 -18.54 -6.42 32.29
N ILE A 304 -18.56 -5.08 32.35
CA ILE A 304 -19.62 -4.33 33.03
C ILE A 304 -20.94 -4.49 32.28
N LEU A 305 -20.92 -4.30 30.95
CA LEU A 305 -22.11 -4.41 30.10
C LEU A 305 -22.73 -5.82 30.17
N ALA A 306 -21.92 -6.87 30.01
CA ALA A 306 -22.39 -8.25 30.10
C ALA A 306 -22.92 -8.61 31.51
N LYS A 307 -22.27 -8.12 32.58
CA LYS A 307 -22.74 -8.30 33.97
C LYS A 307 -24.13 -7.70 34.20
N HIS A 308 -24.49 -6.62 33.50
CA HIS A 308 -25.80 -5.97 33.59
C HIS A 308 -26.78 -6.43 32.51
N GLY A 309 -26.49 -7.53 31.79
CA GLY A 309 -27.45 -8.19 30.91
C GLY A 309 -27.46 -7.72 29.45
N ALA A 310 -26.43 -7.00 28.98
CA ALA A 310 -26.24 -6.81 27.54
C ALA A 310 -26.01 -8.16 26.83
N ASP A 311 -26.62 -8.36 25.67
CA ASP A 311 -26.51 -9.60 24.91
C ASP A 311 -25.12 -9.71 24.24
N VAL A 312 -24.31 -10.64 24.76
CA VAL A 312 -22.94 -10.91 24.32
C VAL A 312 -22.84 -11.52 22.91
N ASP A 313 -23.95 -12.01 22.36
CA ASP A 313 -24.05 -12.58 21.00
C ASP A 313 -25.01 -11.79 20.08
N ALA A 314 -25.37 -10.56 20.49
CA ALA A 314 -26.27 -9.70 19.75
C ALA A 314 -25.77 -9.42 18.32
N PRO A 315 -26.64 -9.46 17.30
CA PRO A 315 -26.27 -9.11 15.93
C PRO A 315 -26.09 -7.59 15.78
N GLY A 316 -24.98 -7.17 15.18
CA GLY A 316 -24.73 -5.80 14.71
C GLY A 316 -24.18 -5.80 13.28
N MET A 317 -24.18 -4.64 12.61
CA MET A 317 -23.55 -4.48 11.30
C MET A 317 -22.11 -3.99 11.45
N ASN A 318 -21.21 -4.49 10.60
CA ASN A 318 -19.81 -4.02 10.52
C ASN A 318 -19.64 -2.69 9.75
N LEU A 319 -20.75 -1.99 9.49
CA LEU A 319 -20.82 -0.69 8.85
C LEU A 319 -20.95 0.42 9.91
N TRP A 320 -20.11 1.44 9.79
CA TRP A 320 -20.00 2.54 10.75
C TRP A 320 -20.39 3.91 10.16
N THR A 321 -21.05 3.94 9.00
CA THR A 321 -21.62 5.16 8.40
C THR A 321 -23.07 4.92 8.02
N LYS A 322 -23.94 5.90 8.27
CA LYS A 322 -25.37 5.82 7.88
C LYS A 322 -25.55 5.69 6.37
N ASP A 323 -24.75 6.41 5.57
CA ASP A 323 -24.71 6.28 4.11
C ASP A 323 -24.49 4.83 3.64
N ASP A 324 -23.54 4.09 4.25
CA ASP A 324 -23.25 2.72 3.82
C ASP A 324 -24.29 1.71 4.32
N ILE A 325 -24.87 1.96 5.50
CA ILE A 325 -26.00 1.18 6.03
C ILE A 325 -27.23 1.34 5.14
N ASP A 326 -27.54 2.56 4.71
CA ASP A 326 -28.71 2.84 3.89
C ASP A 326 -28.52 2.33 2.45
N LYS A 327 -27.29 2.40 1.88
CA LYS A 327 -26.94 1.68 0.64
C LYS A 327 -27.11 0.17 0.78
N ALA A 328 -26.65 -0.43 1.89
CA ALA A 328 -26.82 -1.86 2.13
C ALA A 328 -28.31 -2.22 2.22
N ARG A 329 -29.11 -1.45 2.95
CA ARG A 329 -30.58 -1.61 3.06
C ARG A 329 -31.29 -1.45 1.71
N GLU A 330 -30.89 -0.49 0.88
CA GLU A 330 -31.43 -0.30 -0.47
C GLU A 330 -31.12 -1.52 -1.34
N GLN A 331 -29.88 -2.00 -1.34
CA GLN A 331 -29.50 -3.21 -2.08
C GLN A 331 -30.25 -4.46 -1.57
N LEU A 332 -30.52 -4.57 -0.26
CA LEU A 332 -31.32 -5.65 0.35
C LEU A 332 -32.81 -5.59 -0.05
N THR A 333 -33.40 -4.40 -0.19
CA THR A 333 -34.82 -4.25 -0.58
C THR A 333 -35.03 -4.37 -2.09
N ALA A 334 -34.07 -3.92 -2.90
CA ALA A 334 -34.06 -4.10 -4.36
C ALA A 334 -33.93 -5.58 -4.79
N THR A 335 -33.45 -6.46 -3.91
CA THR A 335 -33.21 -7.88 -4.18
C THR A 335 -34.21 -8.80 -3.46
N SER A 336 -35.51 -8.61 -3.72
CA SER A 336 -36.61 -9.44 -3.16
C SER A 336 -36.61 -10.94 -3.56
N GLY A 337 -35.52 -11.43 -4.17
CA GLY A 337 -35.24 -12.84 -4.42
C GLY A 337 -33.77 -13.26 -4.23
N ALA A 338 -32.90 -12.41 -3.67
CA ALA A 338 -31.47 -12.70 -3.50
C ALA A 338 -30.91 -12.20 -2.16
N LYS A 339 -31.37 -12.80 -1.05
CA LYS A 339 -30.84 -12.56 0.31
C LYS A 339 -29.34 -12.83 0.46
N ASP A 340 -28.74 -13.59 -0.45
CA ASP A 340 -27.39 -14.15 -0.31
C ASP A 340 -26.24 -13.22 -0.77
N LYS A 341 -26.53 -11.96 -1.16
CA LYS A 341 -25.52 -11.08 -1.80
C LYS A 341 -24.95 -9.95 -0.94
N ILE A 342 -25.51 -9.63 0.23
CA ILE A 342 -25.08 -8.48 1.06
C ILE A 342 -24.82 -8.94 2.51
N ASN A 343 -23.66 -9.56 2.72
CA ASN A 343 -23.30 -10.22 3.98
C ASN A 343 -22.67 -9.23 4.98
N LEU A 344 -23.38 -8.14 5.28
CA LEU A 344 -22.92 -7.02 6.13
C LEU A 344 -23.61 -6.99 7.50
N THR A 345 -24.44 -8.00 7.81
CA THR A 345 -25.24 -8.11 9.03
C THR A 345 -24.74 -9.21 9.97
N ASP A 346 -25.23 -9.16 11.21
CA ASP A 346 -25.15 -10.23 12.22
C ASP A 346 -23.74 -10.53 12.79
N TRP A 347 -22.87 -9.53 12.82
CA TRP A 347 -21.61 -9.60 13.57
C TRP A 347 -21.90 -9.50 15.08
N SER A 348 -21.56 -10.53 15.84
CA SER A 348 -21.54 -10.45 17.31
C SER A 348 -20.36 -9.61 17.83
N PRO A 349 -20.38 -9.12 19.07
CA PRO A 349 -19.23 -8.42 19.69
C PRO A 349 -17.92 -9.21 19.55
N LEU A 350 -17.98 -10.54 19.60
CA LEU A 350 -16.81 -11.41 19.44
C LEU A 350 -16.23 -11.35 18.02
N HIS A 351 -17.06 -11.21 16.98
CA HIS A 351 -16.56 -11.00 15.60
C HIS A 351 -15.78 -9.69 15.45
N PHE A 352 -16.22 -8.60 16.10
CA PHE A 352 -15.48 -7.33 16.09
C PHE A 352 -14.13 -7.46 16.79
N ALA A 353 -14.13 -8.03 18.00
CA ALA A 353 -12.91 -8.26 18.78
C ALA A 353 -11.89 -9.09 18.01
N THR A 354 -12.33 -10.18 17.36
CA THR A 354 -11.44 -11.14 16.70
C THR A 354 -10.96 -10.65 15.33
N ALA A 355 -11.74 -9.86 14.61
CA ALA A 355 -11.30 -9.18 13.39
C ALA A 355 -10.26 -8.07 13.66
N LYS A 356 -10.28 -7.46 14.86
CA LYS A 356 -9.36 -6.39 15.27
C LYS A 356 -8.12 -6.86 16.03
N GLY A 357 -8.09 -8.11 16.50
CA GLY A 357 -6.95 -8.67 17.25
C GLY A 357 -7.04 -8.47 18.78
N HIS A 358 -8.20 -8.07 19.28
CA HIS A 358 -8.41 -7.65 20.68
C HIS A 358 -8.52 -8.85 21.63
N THR A 359 -7.40 -9.54 21.87
CA THR A 359 -7.33 -10.79 22.65
C THR A 359 -7.91 -10.64 24.07
N LYS A 360 -7.75 -9.48 24.71
CA LYS A 360 -8.31 -9.22 26.05
C LYS A 360 -9.84 -9.13 26.02
N VAL A 361 -10.39 -8.46 25.01
CA VAL A 361 -11.85 -8.39 24.78
C VAL A 361 -12.40 -9.77 24.44
N ALA A 362 -11.77 -10.50 23.51
CA ALA A 362 -12.20 -11.85 23.14
C ALA A 362 -12.26 -12.77 24.37
N ARG A 363 -11.28 -12.68 25.27
CA ARG A 363 -11.30 -13.35 26.58
C ARG A 363 -12.47 -12.91 27.46
N ALA A 364 -12.70 -11.61 27.62
CA ALA A 364 -13.79 -11.09 28.44
C ALA A 364 -15.18 -11.55 27.93
N LEU A 365 -15.37 -11.62 26.60
CA LEU A 365 -16.60 -12.10 25.97
C LEU A 365 -16.82 -13.61 26.19
N ILE A 366 -15.79 -14.44 26.01
CA ILE A 366 -15.86 -15.89 26.28
C ILE A 366 -16.10 -16.17 27.77
N GLU A 367 -15.46 -15.43 28.67
CA GLU A 367 -15.73 -15.50 30.12
C GLU A 367 -17.18 -15.11 30.44
N ALA A 368 -17.74 -14.15 29.69
CA ALA A 368 -19.14 -13.73 29.73
C ALA A 368 -20.11 -14.63 28.93
N LYS A 369 -19.66 -15.79 28.44
CA LYS A 369 -20.46 -16.83 27.74
C LYS A 369 -20.91 -16.51 26.32
N ALA A 370 -20.22 -15.62 25.60
CA ALA A 370 -20.38 -15.49 24.15
C ALA A 370 -20.09 -16.82 23.43
N ASP A 371 -20.83 -17.14 22.37
CA ASP A 371 -20.65 -18.36 21.58
C ASP A 371 -19.46 -18.20 20.60
N PRO A 372 -18.34 -18.95 20.77
CA PRO A 372 -17.21 -18.93 19.84
C PRO A 372 -17.56 -19.47 18.44
N ASN A 373 -18.74 -20.08 18.27
CA ASN A 373 -19.23 -20.70 17.04
C ASN A 373 -20.31 -19.89 16.33
N LYS A 374 -20.74 -18.75 16.90
CA LYS A 374 -21.75 -17.87 16.32
C LYS A 374 -21.38 -17.54 14.87
N GLN A 375 -22.28 -17.76 13.92
CA GLN A 375 -22.04 -17.41 12.52
C GLN A 375 -22.65 -16.04 12.20
N ASN A 376 -21.89 -15.16 11.53
CA ASN A 376 -22.39 -13.90 10.98
C ASN A 376 -23.18 -14.11 9.66
N GLY A 377 -23.65 -13.03 9.03
CA GLY A 377 -24.34 -13.09 7.73
C GLY A 377 -23.51 -13.68 6.58
N ALA A 378 -22.17 -13.74 6.70
CA ALA A 378 -21.27 -14.42 5.77
C ALA A 378 -21.03 -15.90 6.11
N LYS A 379 -21.75 -16.44 7.11
CA LYS A 379 -21.51 -17.74 7.76
C LYS A 379 -20.11 -17.89 8.37
N GLU A 380 -19.34 -16.82 8.46
CA GLU A 380 -18.04 -16.83 9.13
C GLU A 380 -18.25 -16.88 10.64
N THR A 381 -17.44 -17.67 11.35
CA THR A 381 -17.34 -17.61 12.82
C THR A 381 -16.30 -16.56 13.23
N PRO A 382 -16.22 -16.15 14.51
CA PRO A 382 -15.18 -15.23 14.98
C PRO A 382 -13.77 -15.76 14.73
N MET A 383 -13.59 -17.08 14.68
CA MET A 383 -12.32 -17.73 14.34
C MET A 383 -11.98 -17.61 12.85
N HIS A 384 -12.95 -17.70 11.94
CA HIS A 384 -12.74 -17.42 10.50
C HIS A 384 -12.21 -15.99 10.30
N LEU A 385 -12.78 -15.01 11.02
CA LEU A 385 -12.34 -13.62 10.95
C LEU A 385 -10.94 -13.40 11.56
N ALA A 386 -10.61 -14.07 12.66
CA ALA A 386 -9.27 -14.00 13.24
C ALA A 386 -8.20 -14.46 12.22
N VAL A 387 -8.44 -15.61 11.59
CA VAL A 387 -7.59 -16.18 10.53
C VAL A 387 -7.56 -15.30 9.28
N GLU A 388 -8.70 -14.72 8.87
CA GLU A 388 -8.78 -13.81 7.73
C GLU A 388 -7.92 -12.55 7.93
N LYS A 389 -7.83 -12.03 9.16
CA LYS A 389 -7.34 -10.67 9.43
C LYS A 389 -5.90 -10.54 9.94
N GLY A 390 -5.32 -11.55 10.57
CA GLY A 390 -4.00 -11.37 11.22
C GLY A 390 -3.79 -12.18 12.48
N ASN A 391 -4.89 -12.57 13.13
CA ASN A 391 -4.95 -12.56 14.58
C ASN A 391 -4.79 -13.96 15.13
N ASP A 392 -3.63 -14.57 14.82
CA ASP A 392 -3.30 -15.96 15.13
C ASP A 392 -3.41 -16.25 16.64
N ASP A 393 -2.98 -15.33 17.51
CA ASP A 393 -3.16 -15.43 18.97
C ASP A 393 -4.63 -15.53 19.40
N VAL A 394 -5.51 -14.80 18.70
CA VAL A 394 -6.95 -14.84 18.97
C VAL A 394 -7.56 -16.13 18.43
N ALA A 395 -7.16 -16.58 17.24
CA ALA A 395 -7.59 -17.86 16.69
C ALA A 395 -7.19 -19.03 17.60
N MET A 396 -5.96 -19.00 18.13
CA MET A 396 -5.43 -19.94 19.11
C MET A 396 -6.22 -19.92 20.42
N TYR A 397 -6.51 -18.72 20.94
CA TYR A 397 -7.34 -18.57 22.14
C TYR A 397 -8.75 -19.13 21.94
N LEU A 398 -9.40 -18.84 20.81
CA LEU A 398 -10.73 -19.35 20.48
C LEU A 398 -10.76 -20.88 20.36
N SER A 399 -9.78 -21.46 19.67
CA SER A 399 -9.64 -22.92 19.53
C SER A 399 -9.56 -23.61 20.90
N ALA A 400 -8.73 -23.07 21.80
CA ALA A 400 -8.61 -23.56 23.18
C ALA A 400 -9.88 -23.35 24.05
N ASN A 401 -10.86 -22.57 23.60
CA ASN A 401 -12.08 -22.22 24.34
C ASN A 401 -13.38 -22.61 23.60
N GLY A 402 -13.33 -23.68 22.79
CA GLY A 402 -14.54 -24.32 22.26
C GLY A 402 -15.00 -23.82 20.88
N ALA A 403 -14.15 -23.11 20.14
CA ALA A 403 -14.40 -22.88 18.71
C ALA A 403 -14.26 -24.19 17.92
N ASN A 404 -15.26 -24.47 17.09
CA ASN A 404 -15.32 -25.61 16.20
C ASN A 404 -14.68 -25.25 14.85
N MET A 405 -13.53 -25.86 14.60
CA MET A 405 -12.74 -25.63 13.38
C MET A 405 -13.40 -26.16 12.10
N GLU A 406 -14.43 -27.02 12.22
CA GLU A 406 -15.13 -27.67 11.10
C GLU A 406 -16.37 -26.92 10.61
N ILE A 407 -16.74 -25.81 11.26
CA ILE A 407 -17.77 -24.91 10.74
C ILE A 407 -17.28 -24.31 9.43
N ARG A 408 -18.19 -24.16 8.45
CA ARG A 408 -17.89 -23.62 7.13
C ARG A 408 -18.52 -22.27 6.92
N ASP A 409 -17.76 -21.35 6.32
CA ASP A 409 -18.26 -20.08 5.83
C ASP A 409 -19.15 -20.24 4.56
N LYS A 410 -19.63 -19.11 4.02
CA LYS A 410 -20.47 -19.08 2.81
C LYS A 410 -19.80 -19.71 1.58
N ASP A 411 -18.47 -19.68 1.52
CA ASP A 411 -17.65 -20.19 0.41
C ASP A 411 -17.32 -21.69 0.66
N GLY A 412 -17.92 -22.28 1.69
CA GLY A 412 -17.74 -23.67 2.08
C GLY A 412 -16.41 -23.94 2.76
N LEU A 413 -15.65 -22.91 3.14
CA LEU A 413 -14.29 -23.04 3.67
C LEU A 413 -14.31 -23.21 5.19
N THR A 414 -13.44 -24.08 5.71
CA THR A 414 -13.15 -24.17 7.16
C THR A 414 -12.00 -23.23 7.57
N VAL A 415 -11.81 -23.01 8.87
CA VAL A 415 -10.73 -22.14 9.38
C VAL A 415 -9.33 -22.61 8.97
N LEU A 416 -9.10 -23.93 8.88
CA LEU A 416 -7.83 -24.51 8.40
C LEU A 416 -7.60 -24.19 6.92
N GLN A 417 -8.64 -24.32 6.10
CA GLN A 417 -8.56 -24.01 4.66
C GLN A 417 -8.32 -22.51 4.45
N LYS A 418 -9.00 -21.65 5.22
CA LYS A 418 -8.81 -20.20 5.20
C LYS A 418 -7.41 -19.80 5.69
N ALA A 419 -6.84 -20.48 6.69
CA ALA A 419 -5.46 -20.26 7.14
C ALA A 419 -4.44 -20.58 6.06
N ILE A 420 -4.63 -21.68 5.34
CA ILE A 420 -3.75 -22.09 4.23
C ILE A 420 -3.89 -21.14 3.03
N ILE A 421 -5.10 -20.70 2.69
CA ILE A 421 -5.38 -19.71 1.63
C ILE A 421 -4.76 -18.32 1.94
N ARG A 422 -4.45 -18.05 3.21
CA ARG A 422 -3.83 -16.81 3.69
C ARG A 422 -2.36 -17.00 4.10
N ASP A 423 -1.71 -18.08 3.65
CA ASP A 423 -0.31 -18.44 3.90
C ASP A 423 0.10 -18.53 5.39
N ARG A 424 -0.88 -18.72 6.28
CA ARG A 424 -0.67 -18.83 7.74
C ARG A 424 -0.21 -20.22 8.15
N PHE A 425 0.90 -20.71 7.58
CA PHE A 425 1.37 -22.08 7.79
C PHE A 425 1.70 -22.41 9.25
N ALA A 426 2.16 -21.42 10.04
CA ALA A 426 2.41 -21.60 11.47
C ALA A 426 1.11 -21.88 12.24
N LEU A 427 0.07 -21.08 12.03
CA LEU A 427 -1.26 -21.31 12.58
C LEU A 427 -1.86 -22.62 12.05
N ALA A 428 -1.81 -22.87 10.74
CA ALA A 428 -2.34 -24.10 10.14
C ALA A 428 -1.70 -25.37 10.75
N LYS A 429 -0.39 -25.36 11.02
CA LYS A 429 0.32 -26.46 11.72
C LYS A 429 -0.21 -26.69 13.13
N GLU A 430 -0.61 -25.64 13.83
CA GLU A 430 -1.10 -25.71 15.19
C GLU A 430 -2.60 -26.09 15.24
N LEU A 431 -3.41 -25.62 14.29
CA LEU A 431 -4.80 -26.08 14.08
C LEU A 431 -4.84 -27.60 13.78
N LEU A 432 -3.92 -28.09 12.95
CA LEU A 432 -3.77 -29.52 12.67
C LEU A 432 -3.42 -30.35 13.92
N ARG A 433 -2.50 -29.86 14.76
CA ARG A 433 -2.18 -30.48 16.07
C ARG A 433 -3.37 -30.52 17.02
N GLN A 434 -4.26 -29.53 16.92
CA GLN A 434 -5.49 -29.44 17.72
C GLN A 434 -6.65 -30.23 17.12
N GLY A 435 -6.45 -30.94 16.00
CA GLY A 435 -7.40 -31.88 15.43
C GLY A 435 -8.28 -31.35 14.30
N ALA A 436 -7.94 -30.21 13.67
CA ALA A 436 -8.63 -29.75 12.46
C ALA A 436 -8.54 -30.79 11.32
N LEU A 437 -9.64 -31.02 10.60
CA LEU A 437 -9.73 -32.10 9.62
C LEU A 437 -9.19 -31.70 8.24
N LEU A 438 -8.17 -32.43 7.80
CA LEU A 438 -7.57 -32.38 6.46
C LEU A 438 -8.53 -32.77 5.33
N SER A 439 -9.55 -33.59 5.64
CA SER A 439 -10.50 -34.16 4.67
C SER A 439 -11.61 -33.19 4.24
N SER A 440 -11.52 -31.92 4.62
CA SER A 440 -12.43 -30.90 4.14
C SER A 440 -12.16 -30.63 2.64
N TYR A 441 -13.08 -31.04 1.78
CA TYR A 441 -13.11 -30.58 0.37
C TYR A 441 -13.27 -29.06 0.34
N SER A 442 -12.55 -28.37 -0.54
CA SER A 442 -12.77 -26.94 -0.79
C SER A 442 -13.74 -26.75 -1.94
N HIS A 443 -14.86 -26.06 -1.71
CA HIS A 443 -15.76 -25.61 -2.79
C HIS A 443 -15.37 -24.19 -3.23
N ARG A 444 -14.14 -24.02 -3.76
CA ARG A 444 -13.72 -22.70 -4.22
C ARG A 444 -14.52 -22.30 -5.45
N ASN A 445 -15.23 -21.19 -5.33
CA ASN A 445 -16.19 -20.68 -6.31
C ASN A 445 -15.51 -19.95 -7.50
N THR A 446 -14.45 -20.54 -8.05
CA THR A 446 -13.93 -20.21 -9.38
C THR A 446 -14.73 -21.01 -10.40
N MET A 447 -15.40 -20.34 -11.34
CA MET A 447 -16.41 -20.98 -12.21
C MET A 447 -15.87 -22.14 -13.04
N THR A 448 -16.00 -23.36 -12.52
CA THR A 448 -16.23 -24.64 -13.20
C THR A 448 -16.49 -25.69 -12.10
N ASP A 449 -17.46 -26.58 -12.28
CA ASP A 449 -17.78 -27.65 -11.32
C ASP A 449 -16.72 -28.79 -11.26
N ALA A 450 -15.48 -28.50 -11.67
CA ALA A 450 -14.47 -29.49 -12.08
C ALA A 450 -13.44 -29.85 -10.99
N HIS A 451 -13.52 -29.27 -9.79
CA HIS A 451 -12.48 -29.44 -8.76
C HIS A 451 -13.05 -29.61 -7.35
N ALA A 452 -13.61 -30.79 -7.08
CA ALA A 452 -13.68 -31.33 -5.71
C ALA A 452 -12.27 -31.70 -5.22
N ALA A 453 -11.42 -30.69 -5.03
CA ALA A 453 -10.01 -30.84 -4.68
C ALA A 453 -9.81 -30.78 -3.16
N THR A 454 -9.17 -31.80 -2.60
CA THR A 454 -8.59 -31.76 -1.24
C THR A 454 -7.39 -30.80 -1.22
N LEU A 455 -7.10 -30.19 -0.07
CA LEU A 455 -5.96 -29.28 0.15
C LEU A 455 -4.61 -29.78 -0.40
N VAL A 456 -4.37 -31.09 -0.39
CA VAL A 456 -3.14 -31.70 -0.95
C VAL A 456 -3.01 -31.48 -2.45
N HIS A 457 -4.11 -31.42 -3.21
CA HIS A 457 -4.06 -31.12 -4.65
C HIS A 457 -3.61 -29.69 -4.91
N VAL A 458 -4.11 -28.73 -4.13
CA VAL A 458 -3.67 -27.33 -4.20
C VAL A 458 -2.20 -27.24 -3.83
N ALA A 459 -1.80 -27.84 -2.70
CA ALA A 459 -0.41 -27.89 -2.26
C ALA A 459 0.55 -28.61 -3.21
N ALA A 460 0.05 -29.49 -4.09
CA ALA A 460 0.83 -30.15 -5.14
C ALA A 460 0.96 -29.32 -6.42
N GLN A 461 0.18 -28.24 -6.56
CA GLN A 461 0.26 -27.27 -7.67
C GLN A 461 1.14 -26.07 -7.32
N GLU A 462 1.13 -25.64 -6.06
CA GLU A 462 1.91 -24.48 -5.61
C GLU A 462 3.42 -24.77 -5.61
N PRO A 463 4.29 -23.85 -6.06
CA PRO A 463 5.75 -24.06 -6.07
C PRO A 463 6.40 -24.23 -4.69
N GLU A 464 5.73 -23.86 -3.61
CA GLU A 464 6.25 -23.85 -2.24
C GLU A 464 5.94 -25.15 -1.49
N ILE A 465 6.94 -26.03 -1.40
CA ILE A 465 6.82 -27.38 -0.81
C ILE A 465 6.48 -27.40 0.69
N LYS A 466 6.55 -26.24 1.37
CA LYS A 466 6.29 -26.12 2.81
C LYS A 466 4.88 -26.58 3.18
N LEU A 467 3.87 -26.15 2.41
CA LEU A 467 2.49 -26.55 2.62
C LEU A 467 2.31 -28.05 2.37
N LEU A 468 2.83 -28.57 1.26
CA LEU A 468 2.74 -29.99 0.94
C LEU A 468 3.37 -30.88 2.02
N ASN A 469 4.56 -30.51 2.51
CA ASN A 469 5.22 -31.20 3.60
C ASN A 469 4.39 -31.17 4.90
N LEU A 470 3.83 -30.00 5.25
CA LEU A 470 2.98 -29.84 6.44
C LEU A 470 1.73 -30.73 6.37
N LEU A 471 1.09 -30.81 5.20
CA LEU A 471 -0.06 -31.69 5.00
C LEU A 471 0.38 -33.16 5.11
N ILE A 472 1.42 -33.58 4.39
CA ILE A 472 1.94 -34.96 4.43
C ILE A 472 2.33 -35.40 5.86
N GLU A 473 2.92 -34.51 6.69
CA GLU A 473 3.23 -34.77 8.10
C GLU A 473 2.04 -35.26 8.92
N HIS A 474 0.81 -34.91 8.53
CA HIS A 474 -0.43 -35.26 9.23
C HIS A 474 -1.26 -36.35 8.53
N GLY A 475 -0.69 -37.03 7.52
CA GLY A 475 -1.24 -38.27 6.92
C GLY A 475 -2.57 -38.16 6.14
N PRO A 476 -2.75 -37.20 5.21
CA PRO A 476 -3.89 -37.18 4.31
C PRO A 476 -3.84 -38.36 3.31
N ASP A 477 -5.01 -38.79 2.83
CA ASP A 477 -5.11 -39.78 1.75
C ASP A 477 -4.65 -39.16 0.41
N LEU A 478 -3.40 -39.42 0.06
CA LEU A 478 -2.76 -38.98 -1.19
C LEU A 478 -3.33 -39.68 -2.43
N SER A 479 -4.11 -40.73 -2.24
CA SER A 479 -4.67 -41.55 -3.31
C SER A 479 -6.01 -41.03 -3.80
N LEU A 480 -6.67 -40.12 -3.06
CA LEU A 480 -7.96 -39.53 -3.45
C LEU A 480 -7.84 -38.73 -4.76
N PRO A 481 -8.64 -39.04 -5.80
CA PRO A 481 -8.71 -38.21 -6.99
C PRO A 481 -9.60 -36.99 -6.77
N ASN A 482 -9.28 -35.89 -7.44
CA ASN A 482 -10.22 -34.78 -7.63
C ASN A 482 -11.30 -35.14 -8.68
N ALA A 483 -12.23 -34.22 -8.96
CA ALA A 483 -13.34 -34.46 -9.90
C ALA A 483 -12.93 -34.69 -11.37
N LEU A 484 -11.64 -34.55 -11.72
CA LEU A 484 -11.06 -34.91 -13.02
C LEU A 484 -10.26 -36.22 -12.96
N GLY A 485 -10.41 -37.02 -11.90
CA GLY A 485 -9.66 -38.27 -11.71
C GLY A 485 -8.19 -38.07 -11.28
N ARG A 486 -7.70 -36.83 -11.27
CA ARG A 486 -6.29 -36.51 -10.98
C ARG A 486 -6.01 -36.59 -9.48
N THR A 487 -5.02 -37.39 -9.10
CA THR A 487 -4.40 -37.39 -7.75
C THR A 487 -3.43 -36.21 -7.59
N PRO A 488 -2.94 -35.89 -6.37
CA PRO A 488 -1.90 -34.88 -6.20
C PRO A 488 -0.61 -35.16 -6.99
N ALA A 489 -0.27 -36.44 -7.24
CA ALA A 489 0.88 -36.81 -8.05
C ALA A 489 0.75 -36.37 -9.52
N HIS A 490 -0.46 -36.44 -10.10
CA HIS A 490 -0.73 -35.91 -11.45
C HIS A 490 -0.49 -34.40 -11.50
N ILE A 491 -0.94 -33.68 -10.46
CA ILE A 491 -0.83 -32.22 -10.37
C ILE A 491 0.64 -31.80 -10.25
N ALA A 492 1.42 -32.42 -9.35
CA ALA A 492 2.85 -32.12 -9.19
C ALA A 492 3.66 -32.44 -10.46
N ALA A 493 3.32 -33.52 -11.17
CA ALA A 493 3.96 -33.91 -12.43
C ALA A 493 3.62 -32.95 -13.59
N GLU A 494 2.36 -32.52 -13.70
CA GLU A 494 1.88 -31.56 -14.70
C GLU A 494 2.44 -30.15 -14.44
N ALA A 495 2.58 -29.75 -13.17
CA ALA A 495 3.22 -28.50 -12.76
C ALA A 495 4.75 -28.50 -12.91
N GLY A 496 5.38 -29.66 -13.11
CA GLY A 496 6.84 -29.77 -13.21
C GLY A 496 7.56 -29.51 -11.89
N LEU A 497 6.99 -29.98 -10.77
CA LEU A 497 7.53 -29.78 -9.42
C LEU A 497 8.20 -31.08 -8.90
N PRO A 498 9.47 -31.35 -9.26
CA PRO A 498 10.11 -32.64 -8.98
C PRO A 498 10.27 -32.93 -7.50
N ASP A 499 10.49 -31.91 -6.67
CA ASP A 499 10.66 -32.13 -5.23
C ASP A 499 9.31 -32.43 -4.54
N HIS A 500 8.21 -31.84 -5.04
CA HIS A 500 6.85 -32.15 -4.58
C HIS A 500 6.45 -33.57 -4.96
N LEU A 501 6.69 -33.90 -6.23
CA LEU A 501 6.50 -35.24 -6.76
C LEU A 501 7.31 -36.26 -5.96
N ALA A 502 8.60 -36.02 -5.71
CA ALA A 502 9.44 -36.88 -4.88
C ALA A 502 8.90 -37.07 -3.45
N ARG A 503 8.30 -36.04 -2.82
CA ARG A 503 7.71 -36.13 -1.49
C ARG A 503 6.39 -36.92 -1.46
N LEU A 504 5.50 -36.70 -2.44
CA LEU A 504 4.28 -37.49 -2.61
C LEU A 504 4.63 -38.96 -2.84
N LEU A 505 5.53 -39.20 -3.80
CA LEU A 505 6.00 -40.51 -4.20
C LEU A 505 6.79 -41.24 -3.10
N HIS A 506 7.48 -40.55 -2.20
CA HIS A 506 8.08 -41.22 -1.03
C HIS A 506 7.03 -41.80 -0.06
N THR A 507 5.79 -41.32 -0.12
CA THR A 507 4.74 -41.62 0.85
C THR A 507 3.74 -42.66 0.32
N ASP A 508 3.39 -42.61 -0.98
CA ASP A 508 2.48 -43.57 -1.63
C ASP A 508 2.84 -43.79 -3.11
N ASP A 509 3.32 -44.99 -3.44
CA ASP A 509 3.63 -45.42 -4.80
C ASP A 509 2.37 -45.79 -5.61
N THR A 510 1.26 -46.13 -4.95
CA THR A 510 0.03 -46.60 -5.63
C THR A 510 -0.66 -45.51 -6.46
N ALA A 511 -0.33 -44.24 -6.19
CA ALA A 511 -0.77 -43.10 -6.96
C ALA A 511 -0.23 -43.06 -8.41
N LEU A 512 0.84 -43.81 -8.73
CA LEU A 512 1.43 -43.89 -10.07
C LEU A 512 0.60 -44.71 -11.06
N GLU A 513 -0.19 -45.66 -10.57
CA GLU A 513 -1.02 -46.55 -11.40
C GLU A 513 -2.43 -45.98 -11.66
N LYS A 514 -2.81 -44.90 -10.96
CA LYS A 514 -4.12 -44.26 -11.14
C LYS A 514 -4.09 -43.38 -12.40
N VAL A 515 -5.20 -43.38 -13.13
CA VAL A 515 -5.38 -42.58 -14.36
C VAL A 515 -6.44 -41.49 -14.17
N ASP A 516 -6.25 -40.35 -14.84
CA ASP A 516 -7.23 -39.27 -14.92
C ASP A 516 -8.41 -39.61 -15.86
N VAL A 517 -9.40 -38.71 -15.98
CA VAL A 517 -10.57 -38.90 -16.86
C VAL A 517 -10.23 -39.02 -18.36
N ARG A 518 -8.99 -38.75 -18.79
CA ARG A 518 -8.49 -38.94 -20.16
C ARG A 518 -7.67 -40.22 -20.31
N GLY A 519 -7.46 -40.98 -19.22
CA GLY A 519 -6.61 -42.17 -19.19
C GLY A 519 -5.13 -41.88 -18.95
N HIS A 520 -4.75 -40.64 -18.62
CA HIS A 520 -3.34 -40.29 -18.37
C HIS A 520 -2.91 -40.64 -16.94
N THR A 521 -1.73 -41.22 -16.79
CA THR A 521 -1.04 -41.44 -15.50
C THR A 521 -0.27 -40.19 -15.03
N PRO A 522 0.29 -40.15 -13.81
CA PRO A 522 1.24 -39.10 -13.42
C PRO A 522 2.50 -39.05 -14.30
N PHE A 523 2.91 -40.18 -14.90
CA PHE A 523 4.05 -40.19 -15.83
C PHE A 523 3.71 -39.44 -17.12
N ASP A 524 2.50 -39.64 -17.64
CA ASP A 524 2.01 -38.92 -18.82
C ASP A 524 1.88 -37.42 -18.56
N SER A 525 1.45 -37.02 -17.35
CA SER A 525 1.50 -35.63 -16.89
C SER A 525 2.93 -35.07 -16.86
N ALA A 526 3.93 -35.84 -16.42
CA ALA A 526 5.34 -35.42 -16.45
C ALA A 526 5.88 -35.31 -17.89
N CYS A 527 5.49 -36.20 -18.79
CA CYS A 527 5.82 -36.13 -20.21
C CYS A 527 5.13 -34.95 -20.91
N ALA A 528 3.92 -34.60 -20.50
CA ALA A 528 3.18 -33.43 -20.99
C ALA A 528 3.76 -32.09 -20.50
N SER A 529 4.25 -32.02 -19.25
CA SER A 529 4.98 -30.85 -18.73
C SER A 529 6.39 -30.73 -19.35
N GLY A 530 7.03 -31.87 -19.60
CA GLY A 530 8.37 -31.97 -20.17
C GLY A 530 9.50 -31.75 -19.18
N ASP A 531 9.21 -31.73 -17.87
CA ASP A 531 10.23 -31.67 -16.83
C ASP A 531 10.97 -33.00 -16.72
N LEU A 532 12.25 -32.99 -17.15
CA LEU A 532 13.08 -34.19 -17.14
C LEU A 532 13.27 -34.79 -15.75
N LYS A 533 13.31 -33.96 -14.70
CA LYS A 533 13.54 -34.44 -13.33
C LYS A 533 12.31 -35.19 -12.81
N CYS A 534 11.11 -34.76 -13.15
CA CYS A 534 9.86 -35.48 -12.88
C CYS A 534 9.79 -36.81 -13.64
N ILE A 535 10.11 -36.81 -14.94
CA ILE A 535 10.17 -38.01 -15.78
C ILE A 535 11.18 -39.02 -15.21
N GLU A 536 12.40 -38.56 -14.87
CA GLU A 536 13.42 -39.41 -14.25
C GLU A 536 12.99 -39.96 -12.88
N LEU A 537 12.34 -39.15 -12.03
CA LEU A 537 11.93 -39.56 -10.67
C LEU A 537 10.91 -40.71 -10.70
N ILE A 538 9.94 -40.64 -11.61
CA ILE A 538 8.99 -41.75 -11.81
C ILE A 538 9.68 -42.90 -12.54
N GLY A 539 10.44 -42.63 -13.61
CA GLY A 539 11.08 -43.66 -14.44
C GLY A 539 12.08 -44.53 -13.66
N LYS A 540 12.77 -43.98 -12.65
CA LYS A 540 13.65 -44.73 -11.72
C LYS A 540 12.93 -45.77 -10.86
N ARG A 541 11.59 -45.82 -10.86
CA ARG A 541 10.76 -46.77 -10.12
C ARG A 541 10.27 -47.93 -10.99
N CYS A 542 10.36 -47.79 -12.31
CA CYS A 542 10.15 -48.90 -13.23
C CYS A 542 11.34 -49.88 -13.15
N ALA A 543 11.10 -51.14 -13.53
CA ALA A 543 12.20 -52.08 -13.71
C ALA A 543 13.08 -51.64 -14.90
N GLU A 544 14.38 -51.92 -14.81
CA GLU A 544 15.36 -51.52 -15.83
C GLU A 544 14.96 -52.10 -17.20
N GLY A 545 14.84 -51.23 -18.21
CA GLY A 545 14.42 -51.61 -19.56
C GLY A 545 12.92 -51.84 -19.77
N THR A 546 12.05 -51.67 -18.74
CA THR A 546 10.59 -51.85 -18.90
C THR A 546 9.80 -50.56 -19.11
N LEU A 547 10.45 -49.39 -19.05
CA LEU A 547 9.78 -48.07 -19.05
C LEU A 547 8.78 -47.90 -20.21
N ALA A 548 9.18 -48.26 -21.44
CA ALA A 548 8.33 -48.19 -22.63
C ALA A 548 7.21 -49.25 -22.69
N GLN A 549 7.27 -50.30 -21.87
CA GLN A 549 6.17 -51.26 -21.71
C GLN A 549 5.20 -50.81 -20.59
N THR A 550 5.70 -50.10 -19.58
CA THR A 550 4.90 -49.56 -18.48
C THR A 550 4.11 -48.31 -18.90
N TYR A 551 4.71 -47.43 -19.72
CA TYR A 551 4.08 -46.19 -20.20
C TYR A 551 4.23 -46.03 -21.72
N PRO A 552 3.48 -46.78 -22.54
CA PRO A 552 3.67 -46.78 -24.00
C PRO A 552 3.37 -45.43 -24.66
N GLU A 553 2.38 -44.69 -24.18
CA GLU A 553 1.91 -43.41 -24.77
C GLU A 553 2.85 -42.23 -24.47
N ALA A 554 3.77 -42.36 -23.52
CA ALA A 554 4.60 -41.27 -23.00
C ALA A 554 5.38 -40.51 -24.09
N LEU A 555 5.91 -41.23 -25.08
CA LEU A 555 6.60 -40.62 -26.22
C LEU A 555 5.63 -39.80 -27.08
N HIS A 556 4.46 -40.34 -27.41
CA HIS A 556 3.43 -39.64 -28.18
C HIS A 556 2.93 -38.40 -27.43
N ILE A 557 2.80 -38.45 -26.11
CA ILE A 557 2.37 -37.33 -25.26
C ILE A 557 3.44 -36.24 -25.18
N ALA A 558 4.71 -36.58 -24.96
CA ALA A 558 5.82 -35.62 -24.98
C ALA A 558 5.91 -34.90 -26.33
N VAL A 559 5.76 -35.64 -27.42
CA VAL A 559 5.77 -35.14 -28.79
C VAL A 559 4.56 -34.24 -29.09
N SER A 560 3.36 -34.64 -28.67
CA SER A 560 2.11 -33.89 -28.78
C SER A 560 2.20 -32.49 -28.14
N HIS A 561 2.91 -32.39 -27.01
CA HIS A 561 3.16 -31.14 -26.29
C HIS A 561 4.43 -30.40 -26.72
N GLY A 562 5.17 -30.90 -27.73
CA GLY A 562 6.36 -30.23 -28.27
C GLY A 562 7.61 -30.33 -27.36
N ARG A 563 7.66 -31.29 -26.44
CA ARG A 563 8.71 -31.39 -25.40
C ARG A 563 9.97 -32.05 -25.96
N VAL A 564 10.78 -31.28 -26.69
CA VAL A 564 12.01 -31.75 -27.38
C VAL A 564 12.95 -32.54 -26.45
N ARG A 565 13.30 -31.98 -25.29
CA ARG A 565 14.22 -32.63 -24.34
C ARG A 565 13.66 -33.94 -23.77
N ALA A 566 12.38 -33.96 -23.41
CA ALA A 566 11.70 -35.18 -22.95
C ALA A 566 11.62 -36.23 -24.07
N THR A 567 11.39 -35.81 -25.32
CA THR A 567 11.40 -36.69 -26.49
C THR A 567 12.77 -37.36 -26.65
N GLY A 568 13.85 -36.59 -26.70
CA GLY A 568 15.21 -37.12 -26.81
C GLY A 568 15.60 -38.03 -25.65
N TYR A 569 15.19 -37.69 -24.42
CA TYR A 569 15.37 -38.55 -23.24
C TYR A 569 14.64 -39.89 -23.39
N LEU A 570 13.35 -39.90 -23.73
CA LEU A 570 12.55 -41.12 -23.88
C LEU A 570 13.10 -42.01 -25.02
N LEU A 571 13.50 -41.42 -26.15
CA LEU A 571 14.18 -42.15 -27.23
C LEU A 571 15.52 -42.74 -26.76
N GLY A 572 16.26 -42.03 -25.90
CA GLY A 572 17.45 -42.54 -25.21
C GLY A 572 17.18 -43.67 -24.22
N GLN A 573 15.97 -43.75 -23.64
CA GLN A 573 15.51 -44.87 -22.79
C GLN A 573 14.98 -46.07 -23.61
N GLY A 574 15.13 -46.07 -24.94
CA GLY A 574 14.79 -47.21 -25.79
C GLY A 574 13.35 -47.26 -26.28
N TYR A 575 12.60 -46.16 -26.22
CA TYR A 575 11.31 -46.06 -26.90
C TYR A 575 11.49 -46.15 -28.43
N ASP A 576 10.63 -46.90 -29.13
CA ASP A 576 10.64 -46.96 -30.58
C ASP A 576 10.04 -45.67 -31.19
N PRO A 577 10.80 -44.84 -31.92
CA PRO A 577 10.29 -43.64 -32.60
C PRO A 577 9.25 -43.94 -33.70
N GLN A 578 9.02 -45.22 -34.03
CA GLN A 578 8.05 -45.69 -35.01
C GLN A 578 6.90 -46.51 -34.40
N ALA A 579 6.78 -46.56 -33.06
CA ALA A 579 5.66 -47.22 -32.40
C ALA A 579 4.32 -46.54 -32.73
N TYR A 580 3.27 -47.33 -32.92
CA TYR A 580 1.90 -46.81 -33.05
C TYR A 580 1.27 -46.71 -31.66
N ASN A 581 0.62 -45.59 -31.34
CA ASN A 581 -0.34 -45.52 -30.24
C ASN A 581 -1.66 -46.21 -30.62
N ASP A 582 -2.62 -46.25 -29.68
CA ASP A 582 -3.96 -46.83 -29.90
C ASP A 582 -4.74 -46.20 -31.07
N ALA A 583 -4.56 -44.91 -31.34
CA ALA A 583 -5.16 -44.24 -32.49
C ALA A 583 -4.55 -44.66 -33.83
N GLY A 584 -3.41 -45.38 -33.82
CA GLY A 584 -2.68 -45.80 -35.02
C GLY A 584 -1.62 -44.79 -35.50
N TRP A 585 -1.20 -43.86 -34.65
CA TRP A 585 -0.28 -42.75 -34.99
C TRP A 585 1.14 -43.03 -34.51
N THR A 586 2.13 -42.70 -35.34
CA THR A 586 3.54 -42.64 -34.92
C THR A 586 3.81 -41.33 -34.19
N PRO A 587 4.89 -41.22 -33.40
CA PRO A 587 5.40 -39.94 -32.91
C PRO A 587 5.56 -38.92 -34.04
N LEU A 588 6.07 -39.34 -35.20
CA LEU A 588 6.27 -38.44 -36.35
C LEU A 588 4.94 -37.88 -36.89
N HIS A 589 3.86 -38.67 -36.93
CA HIS A 589 2.53 -38.19 -37.35
C HIS A 589 2.00 -37.07 -36.45
N ILE A 590 2.14 -37.26 -35.14
CA ILE A 590 1.72 -36.25 -34.15
C ILE A 590 2.60 -35.00 -34.25
N ALA A 591 3.92 -35.18 -34.38
CA ALA A 591 4.86 -34.07 -34.54
C ALA A 591 4.58 -33.27 -35.82
N ALA A 592 4.22 -33.97 -36.91
CA ALA A 592 3.93 -33.38 -38.20
C ALA A 592 2.61 -32.60 -38.21
N GLN A 593 1.52 -33.21 -37.76
CA GLN A 593 0.20 -32.57 -37.67
C GLN A 593 0.20 -31.33 -36.75
N ARG A 594 1.03 -31.33 -35.69
CA ARG A 594 1.11 -30.24 -34.70
C ARG A 594 2.24 -29.24 -34.93
N GLY A 595 2.91 -29.28 -36.09
CA GLY A 595 3.95 -28.29 -36.43
C GLY A 595 5.18 -28.30 -35.52
N ARG A 596 5.53 -29.44 -34.92
CA ARG A 596 6.56 -29.53 -33.87
C ARG A 596 7.97 -29.65 -34.44
N GLU A 597 8.42 -28.67 -35.24
CA GLU A 597 9.70 -28.70 -35.98
C GLU A 597 10.90 -29.26 -35.20
N ASN A 598 11.13 -28.79 -33.97
CA ASN A 598 12.32 -29.21 -33.20
C ASN A 598 12.17 -30.63 -32.64
N VAL A 599 10.94 -31.11 -32.45
CA VAL A 599 10.65 -32.52 -32.13
C VAL A 599 10.79 -33.38 -33.39
N VAL A 600 10.37 -32.87 -34.56
CA VAL A 600 10.59 -33.52 -35.86
C VAL A 600 12.09 -33.70 -36.11
N LYS A 601 12.92 -32.65 -35.92
CA LYS A 601 14.40 -32.73 -35.97
C LYS A 601 14.94 -33.81 -35.02
N GLU A 602 14.47 -33.84 -33.78
CA GLU A 602 14.93 -34.82 -32.77
C GLU A 602 14.58 -36.26 -33.16
N ILE A 603 13.33 -36.53 -33.55
CA ILE A 603 12.90 -37.86 -34.02
C ILE A 603 13.70 -38.29 -35.26
N LEU A 604 13.96 -37.37 -36.19
CA LEU A 604 14.70 -37.62 -37.43
C LEU A 604 16.21 -37.86 -37.22
N ASN A 605 16.78 -37.53 -36.06
CA ASN A 605 18.13 -37.96 -35.69
C ASN A 605 18.22 -39.48 -35.50
N HIS A 606 17.10 -40.16 -35.28
CA HIS A 606 17.01 -41.62 -35.20
C HIS A 606 16.73 -42.24 -36.58
N ARG A 607 17.19 -43.47 -36.80
CA ARG A 607 17.03 -44.17 -38.10
C ARG A 607 15.59 -44.63 -38.31
N ILE A 608 14.74 -43.73 -38.79
CA ILE A 608 13.32 -43.99 -39.07
C ILE A 608 12.98 -44.00 -40.56
N ASN A 609 11.78 -44.48 -40.88
CA ASN A 609 11.16 -44.36 -42.19
C ASN A 609 10.06 -43.27 -42.11
N PRO A 610 10.26 -42.07 -42.66
CA PRO A 610 9.27 -40.99 -42.58
C PRO A 610 8.04 -41.23 -43.48
N LEU A 611 8.08 -42.24 -44.36
CA LEU A 611 6.97 -42.67 -45.21
C LEU A 611 6.13 -43.80 -44.58
N ARG A 612 6.28 -44.08 -43.28
CA ARG A 612 5.46 -45.08 -42.59
C ARG A 612 4.04 -44.52 -42.46
N PRO A 613 2.99 -45.12 -43.03
CA PRO A 613 1.64 -44.56 -42.98
C PRO A 613 0.99 -44.76 -41.61
N LEU A 614 -0.16 -44.13 -41.38
CA LEU A 614 -1.03 -44.43 -40.23
C LEU A 614 -1.39 -45.92 -40.23
N ARG A 615 -1.52 -46.51 -39.04
CA ARG A 615 -1.88 -47.94 -38.90
C ARG A 615 -3.28 -48.24 -39.45
N ASN A 616 -4.17 -47.25 -39.34
CA ASN A 616 -5.59 -47.36 -39.66
C ASN A 616 -5.95 -46.72 -41.01
N ASP A 617 -5.00 -46.01 -41.63
CA ASP A 617 -5.15 -45.37 -42.93
C ASP A 617 -3.82 -45.51 -43.71
N PRO A 618 -3.74 -46.43 -44.69
CA PRO A 618 -2.49 -46.71 -45.39
C PRO A 618 -2.07 -45.59 -46.35
N ASP A 619 -2.97 -44.67 -46.68
CA ASP A 619 -2.76 -43.63 -47.69
C ASP A 619 -2.26 -42.32 -47.06
N VAL A 620 -2.28 -42.20 -45.72
CA VAL A 620 -1.89 -41.00 -44.97
C VAL A 620 -0.56 -41.19 -44.22
N THR A 621 0.41 -40.33 -44.51
CA THR A 621 1.74 -40.28 -43.89
C THR A 621 2.00 -38.97 -43.13
N ALA A 622 3.19 -38.82 -42.54
CA ALA A 622 3.65 -37.56 -41.94
C ALA A 622 3.72 -36.40 -42.94
N PHE A 623 3.91 -36.66 -44.23
CA PHE A 623 3.94 -35.63 -45.26
C PHE A 623 2.53 -35.10 -45.53
N ASP A 624 1.55 -35.99 -45.66
CA ASP A 624 0.16 -35.65 -45.92
C ASP A 624 -0.42 -34.85 -44.76
N LEU A 625 -0.20 -35.30 -43.52
CA LEU A 625 -0.61 -34.57 -42.31
C LEU A 625 0.04 -33.18 -42.21
N ALA A 626 1.30 -33.01 -42.63
CA ALA A 626 1.96 -31.70 -42.64
C ALA A 626 1.44 -30.79 -43.78
N ALA A 627 1.06 -31.35 -44.92
CA ALA A 627 0.46 -30.62 -46.05
C ALA A 627 -0.99 -30.19 -45.75
N GLU A 628 -1.79 -31.09 -45.18
CA GLU A 628 -3.19 -30.88 -44.76
C GLU A 628 -3.31 -29.82 -43.65
N THR A 629 -2.32 -29.73 -42.76
CA THR A 629 -2.31 -28.79 -41.61
C THR A 629 -1.40 -27.57 -41.79
N GLY A 630 -0.82 -27.39 -42.97
CA GLY A 630 -0.10 -26.16 -43.35
C GLY A 630 1.31 -26.01 -42.79
N GLN A 631 1.95 -27.10 -42.37
CA GLN A 631 3.23 -27.09 -41.64
C GLN A 631 4.44 -27.06 -42.60
N ALA A 632 4.63 -25.92 -43.28
CA ALA A 632 5.64 -25.77 -44.33
C ALA A 632 7.08 -26.05 -43.88
N GLU A 633 7.47 -25.67 -42.65
CA GLU A 633 8.79 -25.98 -42.10
C GLU A 633 8.95 -27.46 -41.74
N VAL A 634 7.89 -28.14 -41.30
CA VAL A 634 7.90 -29.60 -41.13
C VAL A 634 8.10 -30.29 -42.47
N LEU A 635 7.37 -29.89 -43.53
CA LEU A 635 7.58 -30.43 -44.87
C LEU A 635 9.03 -30.25 -45.32
N LYS A 636 9.61 -29.05 -45.15
CA LYS A 636 11.02 -28.78 -45.46
C LYS A 636 11.98 -29.74 -44.74
N LEU A 637 11.74 -30.01 -43.45
CA LEU A 637 12.55 -30.93 -42.64
C LEU A 637 12.41 -32.39 -43.09
N LEU A 638 11.19 -32.83 -43.43
CA LEU A 638 10.93 -34.18 -43.93
C LEU A 638 11.58 -34.42 -45.30
N PHE A 639 11.48 -33.45 -46.23
CA PHE A 639 12.14 -33.50 -47.54
C PHE A 639 13.66 -33.28 -47.49
N HIS A 640 14.23 -32.75 -46.39
CA HIS A 640 15.69 -32.60 -46.28
C HIS A 640 16.44 -33.94 -46.14
N LEU A 641 15.74 -35.02 -45.75
CA LEU A 641 16.35 -36.33 -45.47
C LEU A 641 15.99 -37.44 -46.49
N ARG A 642 15.14 -37.13 -47.48
CA ARG A 642 14.72 -38.04 -48.55
C ARG A 642 14.52 -37.29 -49.87
N SER A 643 14.92 -37.93 -50.98
CA SER A 643 14.65 -37.40 -52.32
C SER A 643 13.13 -37.35 -52.58
N PRO A 644 12.61 -36.34 -53.31
CA PRO A 644 11.18 -36.24 -53.61
C PRO A 644 10.63 -37.42 -54.44
N ASP A 645 11.49 -38.17 -55.12
CA ASP A 645 11.17 -39.21 -56.12
C ASP A 645 10.31 -40.40 -55.62
N ALA A 646 9.99 -40.45 -54.33
CA ALA A 646 9.21 -41.52 -53.69
C ALA A 646 7.78 -41.12 -53.28
N LEU A 647 7.37 -39.87 -53.55
CA LEU A 647 6.06 -39.29 -53.20
C LEU A 647 5.42 -38.66 -54.44
N ASP A 648 4.10 -38.77 -54.62
CA ASP A 648 3.43 -37.93 -55.61
C ASP A 648 3.27 -36.51 -55.07
N LEU A 649 4.19 -35.63 -55.46
CA LEU A 649 4.12 -34.20 -55.14
C LEU A 649 2.81 -33.56 -55.64
N THR A 650 2.13 -34.13 -56.64
CA THR A 650 0.87 -33.63 -57.18
C THR A 650 -0.24 -33.71 -56.13
N ASP A 651 -0.37 -34.84 -55.44
CA ASP A 651 -1.42 -35.05 -54.44
C ASP A 651 -1.16 -34.19 -53.20
N LEU A 652 0.09 -34.10 -52.73
CA LEU A 652 0.47 -33.18 -51.65
C LEU A 652 0.23 -31.70 -51.99
N ILE A 653 0.45 -31.29 -53.25
CA ILE A 653 0.13 -29.94 -53.73
C ILE A 653 -1.39 -29.72 -53.74
N PHE A 654 -2.18 -30.68 -54.21
CA PHE A 654 -3.63 -30.56 -54.22
C PHE A 654 -4.22 -30.52 -52.80
N LEU A 655 -3.76 -31.39 -51.90
CA LEU A 655 -4.14 -31.41 -50.49
C LEU A 655 -3.82 -30.07 -49.79
N SER A 656 -2.61 -29.53 -50.02
CA SER A 656 -2.24 -28.19 -49.53
C SER A 656 -3.12 -27.07 -50.11
N LEU A 657 -3.54 -27.17 -51.37
CA LEU A 657 -4.38 -26.15 -52.02
C LEU A 657 -5.85 -26.25 -51.60
N GLU A 658 -6.38 -27.46 -51.40
CA GLU A 658 -7.73 -27.72 -50.90
C GLU A 658 -7.91 -27.14 -49.48
N HIS A 659 -6.89 -27.27 -48.64
CA HIS A 659 -6.83 -26.69 -47.29
C HIS A 659 -6.29 -25.23 -47.27
N MET A 660 -6.08 -24.60 -48.43
CA MET A 660 -5.63 -23.20 -48.59
C MET A 660 -4.26 -22.87 -47.97
N HIS A 661 -3.39 -23.86 -47.82
CA HIS A 661 -2.03 -23.75 -47.27
C HIS A 661 -1.00 -23.40 -48.36
N TYR A 662 -1.07 -22.15 -48.83
CA TYR A 662 -0.27 -21.66 -49.97
C TYR A 662 1.24 -21.78 -49.80
N ASP A 663 1.79 -21.65 -48.58
CA ASP A 663 3.23 -21.79 -48.34
C ASP A 663 3.72 -23.24 -48.53
N CYS A 664 2.90 -24.22 -48.15
CA CYS A 664 3.15 -25.63 -48.42
C CYS A 664 3.09 -25.91 -49.93
N ALA A 665 2.02 -25.46 -50.59
CA ALA A 665 1.87 -25.59 -52.04
C ALA A 665 3.02 -24.91 -52.81
N ALA A 666 3.45 -23.72 -52.41
CA ALA A 666 4.56 -22.99 -53.03
C ALA A 666 5.90 -23.71 -52.85
N TYR A 667 6.17 -24.26 -51.66
CA TYR A 667 7.36 -25.06 -51.42
C TYR A 667 7.38 -26.35 -52.27
N LEU A 668 6.28 -27.10 -52.28
CA LEU A 668 6.14 -28.33 -53.07
C LEU A 668 6.22 -28.07 -54.59
N LEU A 669 5.61 -26.99 -55.08
CA LEU A 669 5.76 -26.53 -56.47
C LEU A 669 7.21 -26.14 -56.80
N GLY A 670 7.95 -25.60 -55.83
CA GLY A 670 9.38 -25.33 -55.94
C GLY A 670 10.20 -26.61 -56.13
N LEU A 671 9.94 -27.65 -55.33
CA LEU A 671 10.57 -28.96 -55.46
C LEU A 671 10.28 -29.60 -56.82
N ARG A 672 9.00 -29.60 -57.25
CA ARG A 672 8.57 -30.16 -58.55
C ARG A 672 9.25 -29.51 -59.75
N ARG A 673 9.50 -28.20 -59.69
CA ARG A 673 10.23 -27.47 -60.76
C ARG A 673 11.71 -27.84 -60.85
N GLY A 674 12.29 -28.39 -59.79
CA GLY A 674 13.67 -28.88 -59.78
C GLY A 674 13.86 -30.22 -60.49
N THR A 675 12.85 -31.11 -60.42
CA THR A 675 12.93 -32.48 -60.97
C THR A 675 12.73 -32.56 -62.48
N ASP A 676 11.97 -31.64 -63.08
CA ASP A 676 11.69 -31.63 -64.53
C ASP A 676 12.87 -31.12 -65.39
N SER A 677 13.91 -30.54 -64.78
CA SER A 677 15.11 -30.06 -65.47
C SER A 677 16.31 -30.96 -65.18
N GLY A 678 16.79 -31.69 -66.20
CA GLY A 678 17.88 -32.68 -66.09
C GLY A 678 19.27 -32.08 -65.81
N LEU A 679 19.45 -31.47 -64.65
CA LEU A 679 20.72 -31.00 -64.08
C LEU A 679 20.93 -31.65 -62.70
N PRO A 680 22.19 -31.88 -62.28
CA PRO A 680 22.47 -32.71 -61.10
C PRO A 680 22.05 -32.03 -59.80
N VAL A 681 21.36 -32.78 -58.94
CA VAL A 681 21.08 -32.40 -57.56
C VAL A 681 22.37 -32.43 -56.74
N HIS A 682 22.87 -31.25 -56.33
CA HIS A 682 23.83 -31.12 -55.22
C HIS A 682 23.77 -29.69 -54.63
N PRO A 683 24.38 -29.43 -53.45
CA PRO A 683 23.62 -28.90 -52.32
C PRO A 683 23.88 -27.41 -52.10
N VAL A 684 22.82 -26.63 -51.82
CA VAL A 684 23.00 -25.27 -51.29
C VAL A 684 23.30 -25.37 -49.79
N THR A 685 24.56 -25.60 -49.49
CA THR A 685 25.13 -25.41 -48.15
C THR A 685 25.26 -23.93 -47.84
N GLY A 686 24.79 -23.50 -46.66
CA GLY A 686 25.25 -22.28 -46.00
C GLY A 686 24.53 -20.99 -46.37
N LEU A 687 23.52 -20.63 -45.57
CA LEU A 687 23.16 -19.23 -45.34
C LEU A 687 23.82 -18.77 -44.05
N SER A 688 24.57 -17.67 -44.09
CA SER A 688 24.86 -16.84 -42.92
C SER A 688 23.91 -15.64 -42.91
N ILE A 689 23.52 -15.19 -41.71
CA ILE A 689 22.39 -14.27 -41.45
C ILE A 689 22.72 -12.79 -41.84
N GLN A 690 23.64 -12.55 -42.77
CA GLN A 690 24.31 -11.25 -42.92
C GLN A 690 23.97 -10.44 -44.19
N GLU A 691 23.07 -10.93 -45.06
CA GLU A 691 22.72 -10.25 -46.33
C GLU A 691 21.25 -9.78 -46.43
N LEU A 692 20.43 -10.00 -45.39
CA LEU A 692 19.00 -9.61 -45.39
C LEU A 692 18.68 -8.23 -44.77
N TYR A 693 19.65 -7.55 -44.15
CA TYR A 693 19.44 -6.21 -43.58
C TYR A 693 20.64 -5.27 -43.77
N GLY A 694 20.49 -4.28 -44.66
CA GLY A 694 21.33 -3.08 -44.70
C GLY A 694 21.44 -2.43 -46.08
N GLY A 695 20.78 -1.28 -46.33
CA GLY A 695 20.91 -0.63 -47.66
C GLY A 695 20.07 0.60 -48.04
N GLN A 696 19.60 1.42 -47.08
CA GLN A 696 19.21 2.85 -47.26
C GLN A 696 18.23 3.31 -48.38
N ASN A 697 17.10 3.87 -47.93
CA ASN A 697 16.45 5.13 -48.39
C ASN A 697 16.38 5.51 -49.88
N ALA A 698 15.15 5.54 -50.42
CA ALA A 698 14.70 6.64 -51.29
C ALA A 698 13.20 6.95 -51.07
N GLU A 699 12.87 8.24 -51.12
CA GLU A 699 11.60 8.88 -50.75
C GLU A 699 10.30 8.31 -51.35
N MET A 700 9.20 8.40 -50.61
CA MET A 700 7.91 8.77 -51.23
C MET A 700 6.98 9.55 -50.28
N LYS A 701 6.44 10.68 -50.77
CA LYS A 701 5.54 11.58 -50.03
C LYS A 701 4.07 11.31 -50.37
N LYS A 702 3.24 11.27 -49.32
CA LYS A 702 1.80 11.63 -49.28
C LYS A 702 0.83 10.99 -50.30
N SER A 703 -0.09 10.17 -49.78
CA SER A 703 -1.54 10.39 -50.00
C SER A 703 -2.35 9.83 -48.83
N LYS A 704 -3.58 10.36 -48.63
CA LYS A 704 -4.50 9.95 -47.54
C LYS A 704 -5.35 8.76 -47.96
N PRO A 705 -5.79 7.88 -47.04
CA PRO A 705 -6.99 7.08 -47.25
C PRO A 705 -8.26 7.88 -46.90
N THR A 706 -9.33 7.64 -47.66
CA THR A 706 -10.71 8.11 -47.41
C THR A 706 -11.52 7.03 -46.69
N GLU A 707 -12.59 7.44 -46.00
CA GLU A 707 -13.55 6.57 -45.32
C GLU A 707 -14.53 5.86 -46.28
N GLU A 708 -15.42 5.05 -45.68
CA GLU A 708 -16.63 4.38 -46.24
C GLU A 708 -16.45 3.01 -46.94
N ARG A 709 -17.27 1.96 -46.69
CA ARG A 709 -18.24 1.65 -45.61
C ARG A 709 -18.83 0.22 -45.80
N HIS A 710 -19.01 -0.57 -44.72
CA HIS A 710 -19.83 -1.81 -44.62
C HIS A 710 -19.46 -2.95 -45.62
N SER A 711 -19.79 -4.24 -45.49
CA SER A 711 -20.46 -5.11 -44.50
C SER A 711 -20.09 -6.57 -44.86
N ASP A 712 -20.11 -7.62 -44.02
CA ASP A 712 -20.27 -7.83 -42.56
C ASP A 712 -19.70 -9.26 -42.23
N ALA A 713 -19.94 -9.78 -41.02
CA ALA A 713 -19.73 -11.17 -40.56
C ALA A 713 -18.27 -11.67 -40.31
N LEU A 714 -17.85 -11.58 -39.04
CA LEU A 714 -17.42 -12.73 -38.23
C LEU A 714 -17.26 -12.31 -36.75
N GLU A 715 -18.18 -12.75 -35.89
CA GLU A 715 -18.03 -12.65 -34.43
C GLU A 715 -17.30 -13.88 -33.90
N THR A 716 -16.22 -13.70 -33.13
CA THR A 716 -15.91 -14.55 -31.96
C THR A 716 -14.78 -13.97 -31.09
N HIS A 717 -15.02 -13.94 -29.78
CA HIS A 717 -14.06 -13.86 -28.66
C HIS A 717 -12.94 -12.80 -28.65
N PHE A 718 -13.23 -11.65 -28.02
CA PHE A 718 -12.32 -11.08 -27.01
C PHE A 718 -13.13 -10.61 -25.78
N GLY A 719 -12.64 -10.92 -24.58
CA GLY A 719 -13.34 -10.64 -23.32
C GLY A 719 -13.33 -9.16 -22.96
N SER A 720 -14.49 -8.65 -22.50
CA SER A 720 -14.64 -7.25 -22.10
C SER A 720 -13.94 -6.94 -20.78
N VAL A 721 -12.91 -6.10 -20.81
CA VAL A 721 -12.41 -5.43 -19.60
C VAL A 721 -13.45 -4.40 -19.16
N ALA A 722 -14.03 -4.58 -17.98
CA ALA A 722 -15.02 -3.65 -17.44
C ALA A 722 -14.36 -2.32 -17.04
N LYS A 723 -15.01 -1.19 -17.37
CA LYS A 723 -14.57 0.13 -16.91
C LYS A 723 -14.76 0.25 -15.39
N PRO A 724 -13.84 0.91 -14.67
CA PRO A 724 -14.04 1.20 -13.25
C PRO A 724 -15.25 2.13 -13.07
N THR A 725 -16.00 1.91 -11.98
CA THR A 725 -17.19 2.71 -11.67
C THR A 725 -16.85 3.91 -10.77
N PRO A 726 -17.66 4.99 -10.75
CA PRO A 726 -17.38 6.18 -9.93
C PRO A 726 -17.25 5.94 -8.42
N ALA A 727 -17.63 4.76 -7.92
CA ALA A 727 -17.43 4.34 -6.54
C ALA A 727 -15.94 4.08 -6.21
N GLN A 728 -15.19 3.47 -7.13
CA GLN A 728 -13.77 3.13 -6.91
C GLN A 728 -12.90 4.40 -6.81
N THR A 729 -13.22 5.44 -7.59
CA THR A 729 -12.58 6.78 -7.49
C THR A 729 -12.92 7.53 -6.19
N LYS A 730 -13.95 7.10 -5.45
CA LYS A 730 -14.36 7.73 -4.19
C LYS A 730 -13.69 7.10 -2.96
N GLN A 731 -13.34 5.82 -3.03
CA GLN A 731 -12.74 5.06 -1.93
C GLN A 731 -11.25 5.43 -1.70
N LEU A 732 -10.50 5.69 -2.77
CA LEU A 732 -9.13 6.23 -2.72
C LEU A 732 -9.03 7.63 -2.09
N LYS A 733 -10.14 8.36 -1.95
CA LYS A 733 -10.17 9.67 -1.27
C LYS A 733 -10.56 9.59 0.21
N SER A 734 -11.03 8.44 0.71
CA SER A 734 -11.56 8.32 2.08
C SER A 734 -10.55 7.84 3.12
N GLN A 735 -9.35 7.38 2.71
CA GLN A 735 -8.30 6.94 3.65
C GLN A 735 -7.33 8.08 4.06
N ALA A 736 -7.42 9.26 3.43
CA ALA A 736 -6.53 10.41 3.69
C ALA A 736 -7.07 11.41 4.74
N VAL A 737 -8.01 11.00 5.62
CA VAL A 737 -8.66 11.88 6.61
C VAL A 737 -8.69 11.22 7.99
N ASN A 738 -7.52 11.12 8.63
CA ASN A 738 -7.37 11.07 10.10
C ASN A 738 -5.89 11.18 10.50
N ALA A 739 -5.29 12.34 10.22
CA ALA A 739 -4.02 12.76 10.82
C ALA A 739 -4.18 14.18 11.38
N THR A 740 -3.86 14.38 12.66
CA THR A 740 -3.93 15.69 13.31
C THR A 740 -2.91 16.67 12.69
N PRO A 741 -3.23 17.97 12.49
CA PRO A 741 -2.32 18.95 11.88
C PRO A 741 -1.00 19.25 12.64
N GLN A 742 -0.72 18.56 13.75
CA GLN A 742 0.27 18.95 14.76
C GLN A 742 1.69 18.40 14.53
N GLN A 743 1.95 17.61 13.48
CA GLN A 743 3.29 17.00 13.22
C GLN A 743 4.00 17.46 11.93
N TYR A 744 3.35 18.21 11.03
CA TYR A 744 3.97 18.68 9.78
C TYR A 744 4.77 19.99 9.89
N LYS A 745 5.32 20.31 11.06
CA LYS A 745 6.06 21.57 11.32
C LYS A 745 7.56 21.41 11.57
N THR A 746 8.21 20.51 10.84
CA THR A 746 9.63 20.62 10.47
C THR A 746 9.92 19.76 9.23
N GLN A 747 10.78 20.27 8.32
CA GLN A 747 11.33 19.56 7.15
C GLN A 747 10.37 19.16 6.00
N SER A 748 9.88 20.16 5.27
CA SER A 748 10.23 20.30 3.84
C SER A 748 9.87 21.70 3.34
N MET A 749 10.87 22.53 3.03
CA MET A 749 10.64 23.80 2.32
C MET A 749 10.77 23.54 0.81
N MET A 750 9.67 23.78 0.07
CA MET A 750 9.59 23.97 -1.39
C MET A 750 10.86 23.64 -2.22
N HIS A 751 11.06 22.38 -2.63
CA HIS A 751 11.87 22.05 -3.81
C HIS A 751 11.31 20.79 -4.50
N GLY A 752 11.35 20.79 -5.84
CA GLY A 752 10.83 19.70 -6.67
C GLY A 752 11.86 18.58 -6.88
N LEU A 753 11.38 17.35 -7.09
CA LEU A 753 12.20 16.14 -6.98
C LEU A 753 13.37 16.09 -7.96
N ALA A 754 13.20 16.63 -9.17
CA ALA A 754 14.30 16.77 -10.13
C ALA A 754 15.35 17.84 -9.75
N SER A 755 15.01 18.96 -9.09
CA SER A 755 15.98 20.05 -8.87
C SER A 755 17.13 19.67 -7.95
N ASP A 756 16.93 18.68 -7.08
CA ASP A 756 17.87 18.33 -6.03
C ASP A 756 18.92 17.29 -6.49
N LEU A 757 18.54 16.33 -7.35
CA LEU A 757 19.45 15.31 -7.91
C LEU A 757 19.92 15.63 -9.35
N TYR A 758 19.22 16.53 -10.05
CA TYR A 758 19.49 16.91 -11.42
C TYR A 758 19.58 18.45 -11.57
N PRO A 759 20.71 19.06 -11.16
CA PRO A 759 20.90 20.50 -11.29
C PRO A 759 20.93 20.97 -12.76
N GLU A 760 19.98 21.82 -13.14
CA GLU A 760 20.16 22.74 -14.27
C GLU A 760 21.21 23.79 -13.87
N PHE A 761 22.47 23.60 -14.31
CA PHE A 761 23.60 24.50 -14.00
C PHE A 761 23.37 25.97 -14.38
N ASP A 762 22.36 26.27 -15.21
CA ASP A 762 22.07 27.62 -15.71
C ASP A 762 20.92 28.33 -14.93
N ARG A 763 20.34 27.69 -13.89
CA ARG A 763 19.48 28.37 -12.89
C ARG A 763 20.19 28.41 -11.54
N GLY A 764 20.39 29.61 -11.01
CA GLY A 764 21.34 29.87 -9.92
C GLY A 764 21.11 29.06 -8.64
N GLU A 765 22.20 28.47 -8.15
CA GLU A 765 22.42 27.96 -6.79
C GLU A 765 21.39 26.94 -6.25
N THR A 766 21.49 25.67 -6.70
CA THR A 766 21.00 24.54 -5.90
C THR A 766 21.89 24.36 -4.67
N ARG A 767 21.33 24.64 -3.48
CA ARG A 767 22.05 24.69 -2.18
C ARG A 767 22.74 23.38 -1.74
N LEU A 768 22.56 22.29 -2.48
CA LEU A 768 22.99 20.93 -2.15
C LEU A 768 24.23 20.46 -2.93
N TRP A 769 24.63 21.17 -3.99
CA TRP A 769 25.76 20.81 -4.85
C TRP A 769 26.91 21.82 -4.75
N SER A 770 28.13 21.31 -4.67
CA SER A 770 29.38 22.08 -4.70
C SER A 770 30.06 21.91 -6.05
N LYS A 771 30.22 22.99 -6.82
CA LYS A 771 30.92 22.94 -8.11
C LYS A 771 32.40 22.55 -7.91
N MET A 772 32.90 21.59 -8.70
CA MET A 772 34.33 21.26 -8.71
C MET A 772 35.14 22.42 -9.32
N ASN A 773 36.31 22.70 -8.77
CA ASN A 773 37.28 23.57 -9.44
C ASN A 773 37.99 22.79 -10.57
N GLU A 774 38.68 23.50 -11.45
CA GLU A 774 39.34 22.92 -12.64
C GLU A 774 40.40 21.86 -12.28
N THR A 775 41.09 22.01 -11.14
CA THR A 775 42.14 21.08 -10.70
C THR A 775 41.54 19.76 -10.22
N ASP A 776 40.50 19.84 -9.38
CA ASP A 776 39.80 18.66 -8.85
C ASP A 776 39.03 17.94 -9.97
N LEU A 777 38.43 18.68 -10.90
CA LEU A 777 37.77 18.12 -12.07
C LEU A 777 38.77 17.36 -12.96
N ALA A 778 39.92 17.95 -13.31
CA ALA A 778 40.94 17.28 -14.11
C ALA A 778 41.52 16.04 -13.41
N ALA A 779 41.72 16.10 -12.09
CA ALA A 779 42.17 14.96 -11.29
C ALA A 779 41.13 13.84 -11.21
N PHE A 780 39.83 14.18 -11.15
CA PHE A 780 38.74 13.22 -11.17
C PHE A 780 38.56 12.57 -12.55
N VAL A 781 38.51 13.37 -13.61
CA VAL A 781 38.38 12.92 -15.01
C VAL A 781 39.48 11.91 -15.36
N LYS A 782 40.73 12.17 -14.96
CA LYS A 782 41.85 11.23 -15.15
C LYS A 782 41.66 9.85 -14.48
N ARG A 783 40.76 9.71 -13.51
CA ARG A 783 40.44 8.43 -12.83
C ARG A 783 39.27 7.68 -13.48
N VAL A 784 38.46 8.33 -14.32
CA VAL A 784 37.21 7.77 -14.87
C VAL A 784 37.08 7.82 -16.39
N ALA A 785 37.94 8.55 -17.10
CA ALA A 785 37.92 8.63 -18.56
C ALA A 785 38.75 7.51 -19.23
N PRO A 786 38.27 6.89 -20.31
CA PRO A 786 36.91 6.99 -20.86
C PRO A 786 35.90 6.23 -19.96
N VAL A 787 34.69 6.76 -19.82
CA VAL A 787 33.66 6.09 -18.99
C VAL A 787 33.12 4.90 -19.76
N ALA A 788 33.43 3.69 -19.25
CA ALA A 788 32.98 2.40 -19.76
C ALA A 788 33.20 2.20 -21.27
N ASP A 789 34.32 2.70 -21.79
CA ASP A 789 34.71 2.69 -23.20
C ASP A 789 33.67 3.32 -24.16
N ARG A 790 32.80 4.20 -23.64
CA ARG A 790 31.67 4.80 -24.38
C ARG A 790 31.65 6.33 -24.39
N TYR A 791 32.08 6.97 -23.30
CA TYR A 791 32.03 8.43 -23.16
C TYR A 791 33.41 9.00 -22.89
N GLU A 792 33.91 9.76 -23.86
CA GLU A 792 35.11 10.60 -23.70
C GLU A 792 34.79 11.84 -22.86
N LEU A 793 35.74 12.28 -22.04
CA LEU A 793 35.57 13.41 -21.11
C LEU A 793 36.60 14.51 -21.43
N ASP A 794 36.60 14.94 -22.69
CA ASP A 794 37.53 15.92 -23.25
C ASP A 794 36.85 17.17 -23.84
N GLY A 795 35.53 17.31 -23.67
CA GLY A 795 34.76 18.42 -24.22
C GLY A 795 35.11 19.78 -23.59
N PRO A 796 35.05 20.87 -24.38
CA PRO A 796 35.49 22.21 -23.95
C PRO A 796 34.58 22.84 -22.89
N GLU A 797 33.41 22.26 -22.62
CA GLU A 797 32.45 22.72 -21.62
C GLU A 797 32.19 21.67 -20.52
N LEU A 798 33.10 20.70 -20.33
CA LEU A 798 33.01 19.71 -19.26
C LEU A 798 32.91 20.39 -17.88
N ARG A 799 31.88 20.03 -17.11
CA ARG A 799 31.60 20.53 -15.76
C ARG A 799 31.47 19.35 -14.79
N GLY A 800 31.88 19.59 -13.54
CA GLY A 800 31.65 18.64 -12.45
C GLY A 800 31.08 19.32 -11.20
N ALA A 801 30.29 18.59 -10.43
CA ALA A 801 29.83 18.97 -9.10
C ALA A 801 29.87 17.78 -8.13
N THR A 802 29.95 18.07 -6.83
CA THR A 802 29.90 17.09 -5.75
C THR A 802 28.73 17.38 -4.79
N ARG A 803 28.17 16.35 -4.17
CA ARG A 803 27.12 16.44 -3.14
C ARG A 803 27.41 15.47 -2.00
N LYS A 804 27.13 15.89 -0.76
CA LYS A 804 27.11 15.01 0.42
C LYS A 804 25.73 14.37 0.59
N LEU A 805 25.71 13.13 1.07
CA LEU A 805 24.50 12.31 1.19
C LEU A 805 24.11 12.17 2.68
N PRO A 806 22.90 12.57 3.12
CA PRO A 806 22.51 12.59 4.54
C PRO A 806 22.52 11.25 5.30
N TRP A 807 22.63 10.13 4.59
CA TRP A 807 22.70 8.77 5.15
C TRP A 807 24.12 8.20 5.17
N TYR A 808 25.15 9.01 4.87
CA TYR A 808 26.56 8.61 4.89
C TYR A 808 27.43 9.68 5.58
N ASP A 809 28.44 9.23 6.34
CA ASP A 809 29.42 10.14 6.95
C ASP A 809 30.50 10.59 5.95
N ASP A 810 31.05 9.65 5.19
CA ASP A 810 32.28 9.82 4.39
C ASP A 810 32.12 9.50 2.89
N VAL A 811 30.91 9.17 2.43
CA VAL A 811 30.60 9.02 0.99
C VAL A 811 30.38 10.39 0.33
N THR A 812 30.82 10.54 -0.91
CA THR A 812 30.57 11.72 -1.74
C THR A 812 29.97 11.31 -3.09
N LEU A 813 28.88 11.95 -3.51
CA LEU A 813 28.31 11.82 -4.85
C LEU A 813 29.00 12.81 -5.79
N PHE A 814 29.56 12.32 -6.88
CA PHE A 814 30.16 13.08 -7.97
C PHE A 814 29.21 13.05 -9.17
N GLN A 815 29.05 14.20 -9.83
CA GLN A 815 28.36 14.34 -11.11
C GLN A 815 29.31 14.94 -12.13
N LEU A 816 29.30 14.39 -13.34
CA LEU A 816 29.93 14.95 -14.54
C LEU A 816 28.88 15.30 -15.58
N PHE A 817 29.11 16.40 -16.29
CA PHE A 817 28.27 16.88 -17.38
C PHE A 817 29.16 17.42 -18.51
N ASP A 818 28.99 16.87 -19.71
CA ASP A 818 29.55 17.42 -20.94
C ASP A 818 28.44 17.73 -21.96
N PRO A 819 28.27 18.99 -22.40
CA PRO A 819 27.32 19.34 -23.46
C PRO A 819 27.64 18.72 -24.83
N SER A 820 28.88 18.24 -25.05
CA SER A 820 29.31 17.65 -26.33
C SER A 820 28.83 16.21 -26.54
N PHE A 821 28.29 15.56 -25.51
CA PHE A 821 27.70 14.23 -25.62
C PHE A 821 26.56 14.20 -26.65
N ALA A 822 26.40 13.05 -27.33
CA ALA A 822 25.32 12.83 -28.31
C ALA A 822 23.91 13.06 -27.73
N ASN A 823 23.75 12.96 -26.41
CA ASN A 823 22.62 13.51 -25.67
C ASN A 823 23.12 14.63 -24.73
N PRO A 824 22.85 15.93 -25.01
CA PRO A 824 23.33 17.05 -24.20
C PRO A 824 22.64 17.16 -22.82
N LYS A 825 21.60 16.35 -22.58
CA LYS A 825 21.01 16.17 -21.25
C LYS A 825 21.72 15.08 -20.43
N LEU A 826 22.59 14.26 -21.01
CA LEU A 826 23.26 13.18 -20.28
C LEU A 826 24.06 13.72 -19.07
N ARG A 827 23.98 12.99 -17.96
CA ARG A 827 24.76 13.21 -16.73
C ARG A 827 25.33 11.87 -16.28
N ILE A 828 26.60 11.86 -15.89
CA ILE A 828 27.31 10.66 -15.42
C ILE A 828 27.56 10.81 -13.92
N TYR A 829 27.32 9.76 -13.13
CA TYR A 829 27.42 9.83 -11.67
C TYR A 829 28.30 8.73 -11.07
N TYR A 830 29.03 9.10 -10.02
CA TYR A 830 29.87 8.20 -9.24
C TYR A 830 29.67 8.43 -7.75
N LEU A 831 29.66 7.36 -6.96
CA LEU A 831 29.89 7.45 -5.52
C LEU A 831 31.38 7.21 -5.23
N GLU A 832 31.91 7.96 -4.28
CA GLU A 832 33.30 7.85 -3.84
C GLU A 832 33.36 7.54 -2.34
N HIS A 833 34.19 6.57 -1.97
CA HIS A 833 34.48 6.21 -0.58
C HIS A 833 35.92 5.68 -0.47
N GLN A 834 36.74 6.38 0.31
CA GLN A 834 38.13 6.03 0.62
C GLN A 834 39.00 5.79 -0.64
N GLY A 835 38.81 6.60 -1.67
CA GLY A 835 39.51 6.53 -2.96
C GLY A 835 38.89 5.58 -3.99
N ASN A 836 37.94 4.73 -3.59
CA ASN A 836 37.23 3.81 -4.49
C ASN A 836 36.05 4.53 -5.16
N LEU A 837 35.84 4.25 -6.44
CA LEU A 837 34.77 4.86 -7.26
C LEU A 837 33.77 3.79 -7.70
N TYR A 838 32.48 4.10 -7.53
CA TYR A 838 31.35 3.24 -7.89
C TYR A 838 30.50 3.98 -8.92
N TRP A 839 30.50 3.52 -10.16
CA TRP A 839 29.74 4.13 -11.26
C TRP A 839 28.26 3.78 -11.13
N LEU A 840 27.37 4.78 -11.10
CA LEU A 840 25.92 4.60 -10.98
C LEU A 840 25.29 4.33 -12.35
N ASN A 841 25.64 3.18 -12.93
CA ASN A 841 25.34 2.73 -14.29
C ASN A 841 23.85 2.39 -14.59
N GLY A 842 22.90 2.87 -13.79
CA GLY A 842 21.48 2.52 -13.88
C GLY A 842 21.07 1.22 -13.19
N THR A 843 21.98 0.51 -12.51
CA THR A 843 21.67 -0.73 -11.77
C THR A 843 21.89 -0.56 -10.26
N SER A 844 21.30 -1.42 -9.43
CA SER A 844 21.44 -1.34 -7.97
C SER A 844 22.76 -1.88 -7.36
N PRO A 845 23.49 -2.86 -7.98
CA PRO A 845 24.74 -3.37 -7.39
C PRO A 845 25.79 -2.31 -7.00
N PRO A 846 26.08 -1.24 -7.76
CA PRO A 846 27.01 -0.19 -7.34
C PRO A 846 26.60 0.51 -6.02
N ILE A 847 25.30 0.61 -5.75
CA ILE A 847 24.74 1.16 -4.50
C ILE A 847 24.89 0.13 -3.37
N HIS A 848 24.56 -1.14 -3.61
CA HIS A 848 24.70 -2.19 -2.60
C HIS A 848 26.17 -2.47 -2.25
N GLU A 849 27.10 -2.38 -3.21
CA GLU A 849 28.54 -2.54 -2.98
C GLU A 849 29.13 -1.47 -2.07
N ILE A 850 28.64 -0.22 -2.16
CA ILE A 850 29.08 0.85 -1.26
C ILE A 850 28.33 0.80 0.08
N ASN A 851 27.03 0.47 0.11
CA ASN A 851 26.30 0.22 1.37
C ASN A 851 26.99 -0.88 2.21
N ALA A 852 27.62 -1.87 1.56
CA ALA A 852 28.35 -2.96 2.22
C ALA A 852 29.75 -2.58 2.73
N LYS A 853 30.28 -1.40 2.34
CA LYS A 853 31.66 -0.95 2.65
C LYS A 853 31.71 0.34 3.46
N ALA A 854 30.72 1.22 3.30
CA ALA A 854 30.56 2.48 4.01
C ALA A 854 29.36 2.38 4.96
N PRO A 855 29.46 2.81 6.24
CA PRO A 855 28.34 2.74 7.18
C PRO A 855 27.17 3.63 6.74
N ILE A 856 26.08 3.01 6.30
CA ILE A 856 24.82 3.68 5.95
C ILE A 856 23.94 3.92 7.18
N LYS A 857 23.26 5.07 7.22
CA LYS A 857 22.43 5.55 8.35
C LYS A 857 21.03 5.99 7.90
N VAL A 858 20.26 5.07 7.30
CA VAL A 858 18.84 5.32 7.00
C VAL A 858 18.05 5.42 8.31
N ASN A 859 17.24 6.47 8.44
CA ASN A 859 16.37 6.75 9.59
C ASN A 859 15.11 7.53 9.15
N GLU A 860 14.16 7.69 10.07
CA GLU A 860 12.86 8.34 9.82
C GLU A 860 12.98 9.74 9.17
N ALA A 861 14.03 10.50 9.49
CA ALA A 861 14.24 11.85 8.96
C ALA A 861 14.94 11.90 7.59
N ASN A 862 15.48 10.78 7.07
CA ASN A 862 16.17 10.74 5.77
C ASN A 862 15.75 9.59 4.84
N VAL A 863 14.83 8.70 5.27
CA VAL A 863 14.40 7.54 4.47
C VAL A 863 13.79 7.93 3.13
N LEU A 864 12.97 8.98 3.08
CA LEU A 864 12.37 9.45 1.83
C LEU A 864 13.45 10.00 0.86
N ASP A 865 14.49 10.67 1.38
CA ASP A 865 15.61 11.11 0.54
C ASP A 865 16.47 9.94 0.04
N TYR A 866 16.65 8.90 0.86
CA TYR A 866 17.31 7.67 0.43
C TYR A 866 16.52 6.94 -0.67
N LEU A 867 15.19 6.85 -0.50
CA LEU A 867 14.30 6.22 -1.47
C LEU A 867 14.31 6.99 -2.80
N ARG A 868 14.18 8.33 -2.77
CA ARG A 868 14.33 9.21 -3.94
C ARG A 868 15.67 8.98 -4.67
N PHE A 869 16.76 8.89 -3.93
CA PHE A 869 18.08 8.58 -4.48
C PHE A 869 18.12 7.18 -5.13
N PHE A 870 17.62 6.15 -4.44
CA PHE A 870 17.65 4.78 -4.93
C PHE A 870 16.84 4.61 -6.22
N THR A 871 15.59 5.06 -6.24
CA THR A 871 14.73 4.91 -7.42
C THR A 871 15.27 5.71 -8.62
N PHE A 872 15.81 6.91 -8.38
CA PHE A 872 16.39 7.74 -9.45
C PHE A 872 17.57 7.06 -10.17
N PHE A 873 18.43 6.33 -9.44
CA PHE A 873 19.61 5.67 -10.01
C PHE A 873 19.39 4.22 -10.43
N VAL A 874 18.30 3.57 -10.02
CA VAL A 874 17.98 2.19 -10.40
C VAL A 874 16.93 2.16 -11.51
N ARG A 875 17.24 1.46 -12.61
CA ARG A 875 16.39 1.33 -13.79
C ARG A 875 15.99 -0.14 -13.96
N GLY A 876 14.74 -0.36 -14.36
CA GLY A 876 14.28 -1.66 -14.84
C GLY A 876 14.51 -1.81 -16.35
N GLU A 877 14.15 -2.97 -16.91
CA GLU A 877 14.37 -3.30 -18.32
C GLU A 877 13.73 -2.29 -19.29
N GLU A 878 12.62 -1.66 -18.90
CA GLU A 878 11.87 -0.73 -19.74
C GLU A 878 12.15 0.77 -19.47
N GLY A 879 12.86 1.13 -18.39
CA GLY A 879 13.09 2.53 -18.04
C GLY A 879 13.47 2.78 -16.57
N PRO A 880 13.65 4.06 -16.17
CA PRO A 880 13.92 4.43 -14.77
C PRO A 880 12.67 4.26 -13.90
N PHE A 881 12.84 4.01 -12.60
CA PHE A 881 11.78 4.10 -11.60
C PHE A 881 11.75 5.53 -11.03
N TYR A 882 10.86 6.38 -11.50
CA TYR A 882 10.85 7.79 -11.11
C TYR A 882 9.72 8.10 -10.13
N LEU A 883 10.08 8.53 -8.91
CA LEU A 883 9.10 8.97 -7.92
C LEU A 883 8.55 10.36 -8.28
N CYS A 884 7.24 10.44 -8.42
CA CYS A 884 6.52 11.58 -8.96
C CYS A 884 5.74 12.29 -7.83
N GLU A 885 6.35 13.31 -7.21
CA GLU A 885 5.75 14.03 -6.08
C GLU A 885 4.98 15.32 -6.46
N HIS A 886 5.30 15.92 -7.61
CA HIS A 886 4.69 17.17 -8.05
C HIS A 886 4.44 17.17 -9.56
N LYS A 887 3.34 17.79 -9.99
CA LYS A 887 2.94 17.81 -11.40
C LYS A 887 3.82 18.66 -12.31
N ASP A 888 4.46 19.67 -11.74
CA ASP A 888 5.34 20.62 -12.45
C ASP A 888 6.81 20.12 -12.49
N ASP A 889 7.06 18.84 -12.25
CA ASP A 889 8.43 18.30 -12.30
C ASP A 889 8.95 18.21 -13.75
N PRO A 890 10.13 18.79 -14.07
CA PRO A 890 10.65 18.85 -15.43
C PRO A 890 11.07 17.49 -16.03
N MET A 891 11.12 16.40 -15.24
CA MET A 891 11.31 15.04 -15.77
C MET A 891 10.03 14.42 -16.33
N ILE A 892 8.86 14.95 -15.97
CA ILE A 892 7.56 14.46 -16.44
C ILE A 892 7.34 14.94 -17.89
N PRO A 893 7.04 14.05 -18.85
CA PRO A 893 6.76 14.47 -20.22
C PRO A 893 5.47 15.30 -20.31
N SER A 894 5.56 16.57 -20.73
CA SER A 894 4.37 17.40 -21.01
C SER A 894 3.58 16.81 -22.18
N HIS A 895 2.40 16.29 -21.85
CA HIS A 895 1.45 15.70 -22.78
C HIS A 895 0.07 15.69 -22.13
N ALA A 896 -0.97 16.21 -22.81
CA ALA A 896 -2.29 16.43 -22.22
C ALA A 896 -2.95 15.20 -21.57
N LYS A 897 -2.69 13.97 -22.10
CA LYS A 897 -3.15 12.71 -21.46
C LYS A 897 -2.45 12.44 -20.12
N ILE A 898 -1.16 12.76 -20.00
CA ILE A 898 -0.33 12.55 -18.81
C ILE A 898 -0.68 13.59 -17.75
N GLU A 899 -0.69 14.88 -18.13
CA GLU A 899 -1.06 16.00 -17.26
C GLU A 899 -2.41 15.79 -16.58
N LYS A 900 -3.42 15.32 -17.34
CA LYS A 900 -4.77 15.03 -16.81
C LYS A 900 -4.81 13.86 -15.82
N ILE A 901 -3.92 12.87 -15.95
CA ILE A 901 -3.83 11.75 -14.99
C ILE A 901 -3.13 12.23 -13.73
N ILE A 902 -2.05 13.00 -13.89
CA ILE A 902 -1.21 13.51 -12.82
C ILE A 902 -1.95 14.50 -11.90
N ASP A 903 -2.73 15.43 -12.46
CA ASP A 903 -3.50 16.45 -11.72
C ASP A 903 -4.47 15.86 -10.66
N GLY A 904 -4.84 14.57 -10.77
CA GLY A 904 -5.77 13.90 -9.87
C GLY A 904 -5.14 12.87 -8.92
N VAL A 905 -3.84 12.62 -9.01
CA VAL A 905 -3.19 11.42 -8.44
C VAL A 905 -1.85 11.70 -7.77
N VAL A 906 -1.04 12.59 -8.34
CA VAL A 906 0.32 12.87 -7.86
C VAL A 906 0.28 13.60 -6.51
N ARG A 907 1.07 13.07 -5.56
CA ARG A 907 1.17 13.52 -4.17
C ARG A 907 2.62 13.40 -3.69
N PRO A 908 3.07 14.17 -2.69
CA PRO A 908 4.32 13.88 -1.99
C PRO A 908 4.34 12.45 -1.46
N ASN A 909 5.48 11.78 -1.56
CA ASN A 909 5.68 10.45 -0.99
C ASN A 909 5.66 10.53 0.54
N THR A 910 5.12 9.51 1.19
CA THR A 910 4.93 9.50 2.65
C THR A 910 5.73 8.37 3.29
N PHE A 911 6.10 8.58 4.56
CA PHE A 911 6.67 7.57 5.43
C PHE A 911 5.59 7.12 6.42
N GLU A 912 5.21 5.85 6.34
CA GLU A 912 4.05 5.26 7.03
C GLU A 912 4.43 4.56 8.36
N GLY A 913 5.67 4.70 8.80
CA GLY A 913 6.22 4.05 10.00
C GLY A 913 7.11 2.86 9.70
N MET A 914 7.49 2.08 10.73
CA MET A 914 8.29 0.87 10.58
C MET A 914 7.44 -0.40 10.79
N ASN A 915 7.76 -1.46 10.06
CA ASN A 915 7.21 -2.79 10.31
C ASN A 915 7.97 -3.53 11.43
N ASP A 916 7.46 -4.71 11.84
CA ASP A 916 8.05 -5.54 12.90
C ASP A 916 9.49 -6.02 12.64
N LYS A 917 9.98 -5.92 11.40
CA LYS A 917 11.37 -6.22 11.00
C LYS A 917 12.28 -5.00 11.10
N GLY A 918 11.76 -3.83 11.49
CA GLY A 918 12.49 -2.56 11.50
C GLY A 918 12.76 -1.99 10.11
N HIS A 919 11.97 -2.37 9.10
CA HIS A 919 12.02 -1.74 7.77
C HIS A 919 11.09 -0.54 7.77
N TYR A 920 11.55 0.59 7.23
CA TYR A 920 10.76 1.79 7.01
C TYR A 920 9.79 1.56 5.85
N LEU A 921 8.50 1.80 6.06
CA LEU A 921 7.46 1.70 5.04
C LEU A 921 7.23 3.06 4.39
N CYS A 922 7.21 3.12 3.07
CA CYS A 922 6.95 4.34 2.31
C CYS A 922 5.92 4.11 1.20
N ASP A 923 5.00 5.05 1.02
CA ASP A 923 4.06 5.10 -0.12
C ASP A 923 4.51 6.17 -1.12
N GLY A 924 4.30 5.91 -2.41
CA GLY A 924 4.63 6.88 -3.45
C GLY A 924 4.00 6.61 -4.80
N VAL A 925 3.88 7.67 -5.61
CA VAL A 925 3.47 7.54 -7.02
C VAL A 925 4.72 7.39 -7.88
N VAL A 926 4.80 6.32 -8.67
CA VAL A 926 5.96 5.99 -9.49
C VAL A 926 5.59 6.06 -10.97
N PHE A 927 6.47 6.66 -11.76
CA PHE A 927 6.48 6.61 -13.21
C PHE A 927 7.54 5.58 -13.65
N TYR A 928 7.13 4.57 -14.41
CA TYR A 928 8.02 3.56 -14.96
C TYR A 928 7.75 3.41 -16.45
N SER A 929 8.76 3.70 -17.27
CA SER A 929 8.65 3.69 -18.73
C SER A 929 7.47 4.53 -19.25
N ASN A 930 6.35 3.93 -19.67
CA ASN A 930 5.10 4.57 -20.09
C ASN A 930 3.89 4.21 -19.19
N ALA A 931 4.14 3.86 -17.94
CA ALA A 931 3.12 3.55 -16.94
C ALA A 931 3.29 4.42 -15.67
N ILE A 932 2.18 4.63 -14.96
CA ILE A 932 2.14 5.26 -13.64
C ILE A 932 1.42 4.31 -12.69
N PHE A 933 1.99 4.07 -11.51
CA PHE A 933 1.41 3.24 -10.45
C PHE A 933 1.61 3.87 -9.06
N ILE A 934 0.77 3.48 -8.11
CA ILE A 934 1.01 3.70 -6.68
C ILE A 934 1.84 2.51 -6.20
N ALA A 935 2.97 2.75 -5.53
CA ALA A 935 3.80 1.68 -4.99
C ALA A 935 4.08 1.87 -3.50
N ASN A 936 4.05 0.73 -2.79
CA ASN A 936 4.50 0.63 -1.42
C ASN A 936 5.93 0.07 -1.39
N PHE A 937 6.80 0.65 -0.57
CA PHE A 937 8.20 0.27 -0.43
C PHE A 937 8.55 -0.09 1.01
N ALA A 938 9.35 -1.13 1.19
CA ALA A 938 10.10 -1.37 2.42
C ALA A 938 11.58 -1.00 2.21
N VAL A 939 12.04 0.04 2.91
CA VAL A 939 13.45 0.42 2.98
C VAL A 939 14.05 -0.18 4.25
N GLN A 940 15.05 -1.03 4.10
CA GLN A 940 15.78 -1.60 5.23
C GLN A 940 16.82 -0.60 5.76
N PRO A 941 17.21 -0.66 7.05
CA PRO A 941 18.33 0.12 7.59
C PRO A 941 19.67 -0.12 6.87
N SER A 942 19.82 -1.26 6.17
CA SER A 942 20.93 -1.62 5.28
C SER A 942 20.93 -0.89 3.93
N GLY A 943 19.88 -0.11 3.63
CA GLY A 943 19.63 0.51 2.32
C GLY A 943 19.21 -0.47 1.22
N MET A 944 18.80 -1.70 1.57
CA MET A 944 18.01 -2.51 0.64
C MET A 944 16.62 -1.90 0.49
N VAL A 945 16.14 -1.76 -0.75
CA VAL A 945 14.78 -1.28 -1.06
C VAL A 945 14.03 -2.42 -1.74
N GLU A 946 12.86 -2.73 -1.21
CA GLU A 946 11.94 -3.76 -1.71
C GLU A 946 10.60 -3.10 -2.05
N MET A 947 10.08 -3.31 -3.25
CA MET A 947 8.72 -2.90 -3.62
C MET A 947 7.76 -4.00 -3.16
N LEU A 948 6.78 -3.64 -2.33
CA LEU A 948 5.87 -4.59 -1.67
C LEU A 948 4.59 -4.85 -2.49
N ASP A 949 4.09 -3.82 -3.15
CA ASP A 949 2.82 -3.82 -3.91
C ASP A 949 2.83 -2.64 -4.90
N ASP A 950 2.19 -2.81 -6.06
CA ASP A 950 2.06 -1.80 -7.11
C ASP A 950 0.66 -1.78 -7.77
N GLU A 951 -0.09 -0.69 -7.59
CA GLU A 951 -1.42 -0.51 -8.20
C GLU A 951 -1.32 0.35 -9.49
N PRO A 952 -1.58 -0.20 -10.69
CA PRO A 952 -1.47 0.52 -11.94
C PRO A 952 -2.59 1.56 -12.12
N ILE A 953 -2.23 2.84 -12.14
CA ILE A 953 -3.14 3.96 -12.41
C ILE A 953 -3.37 4.10 -13.92
N ALA A 954 -2.30 3.99 -14.70
CA ALA A 954 -2.34 4.11 -16.16
C ALA A 954 -1.17 3.35 -16.79
N ALA A 955 -1.47 2.59 -17.84
CA ALA A 955 -0.50 1.99 -18.76
C ALA A 955 -0.64 2.60 -20.16
N ASP A 956 0.25 2.22 -21.07
CA ASP A 956 0.25 2.66 -22.47
C ASP A 956 0.13 4.19 -22.64
N LEU A 957 0.96 4.91 -21.89
CA LEU A 957 1.11 6.34 -22.08
C LEU A 957 1.86 6.62 -23.40
N PRO A 958 1.48 7.69 -24.12
CA PRO A 958 1.99 7.98 -25.47
C PRO A 958 3.44 8.49 -25.48
N VAL A 959 4.04 8.72 -24.30
CA VAL A 959 5.41 9.17 -24.13
C VAL A 959 6.02 8.40 -22.96
N LYS A 960 7.27 7.94 -23.11
CA LYS A 960 8.06 7.33 -22.03
C LYS A 960 8.79 8.42 -21.22
N ILE A 961 9.01 8.18 -19.94
CA ILE A 961 9.87 9.06 -19.13
C ILE A 961 11.35 8.89 -19.53
N ASP A 962 11.94 9.95 -20.04
CA ASP A 962 13.34 9.99 -20.51
C ASP A 962 14.19 10.83 -19.54
N ALA A 963 14.65 10.18 -18.47
CA ALA A 963 15.71 10.68 -17.60
C ALA A 963 17.07 10.17 -18.14
N PRO A 964 17.90 11.03 -18.77
CA PRO A 964 19.15 10.62 -19.40
C PRO A 964 20.28 10.55 -18.37
N LEU A 965 20.27 9.44 -17.62
CA LEU A 965 21.28 9.05 -16.66
C LEU A 965 22.12 7.91 -17.24
N SER A 966 23.44 7.95 -17.04
CA SER A 966 24.36 6.83 -17.31
C SER A 966 25.38 6.64 -16.22
#